data_AF-A0A8T2VCI8-F1
#
_entry.id   AF-A0A8T2VCI8-F1
#
_cell.length_a   1.000
_cell.length_b   1.000
_cell.length_c   1.000
_cell.angle_alpha   90.00
_cell.angle_beta   90.00
_cell.angle_gamma   90.00
#
_symmetry.space_group_name_H-M   'P 1'
#
loop_
_entity.id
_entity.type
_entity.pdbx_description
1 polymer ?
#
loop_
_entity_poly.entity_id
_entity_poly.type
_entity_poly.pdbx_seq_one_letter_code
_entity_poly.pdbx_strand_id
1 'polypeptide(L)'
;MNFYGQWRLLSFSRPADLLLLYCVIFSSLWWTGESDTSQDDVNALQAMLNSWGPRSSYILKWHGDDPCGSKWIGIKCDDSSPQRVTSIELSGLGLSGDIPPDISLLTELRTLDLSYNRLTGSIPTQIGELSHLSKLYLQYNYLNGGIPPEIGNIKNLSYISLNGNSLKGSIPHEIGLLENLFWLDLAKNDLSGGLPYSGDGGSSKNVGLDNLTKANHFHLNNNSFSGPIPEALCHERMSLIHLILDSNLLTGNIPSGLGLCGNLLIMKLNNNQLGGTIPQEISLLTNLTELQLHDNQLVGPLPDLSNFTNLALLDVSNNQLNMEFPLWMNSLRSLTDLDMSSASVSGTISASFFELPFLTAVKLANNEINGTLDLSMDTSQLMLLSMENNKIDSFTTAKYPPSVIRLFGNPVCETSKSTLSGELCQTNSSSSVSTYGQGNCSNTCPSGYQVYPAECSCAIPYEGVLIYRAPSFTQLINQTVLSVLASALAENLSVQRTQVVIKSAEFNAQNQLTVEIAVFPNGAEIRWSRDDFLKMSSILGRDGVAPDGFGPPMFQQSSFDYSVGSDTNGNTLSTVAIIGICIGSAALASIIIGVTCFVCLRKDKKNNKAAELSNPFGAWNTDWRDNDSAPKLKGARYFTFAELKKASNNFSESNEIGSGGYGKVYRGILTDGQQVAIKRAQTNSMQGAPEFKNEIELLSRVHHKNVVGLVGFCCDQGEQMLVYEYMAGGNLRDCLTGRSRIKLDWRRRIMIALGSARGITYLHELVSPPIIHRDIKSTNILLDEKKIAKVADFGLSKIAPEQDSRNQHVSTQVKGTLGYLDPEYYTTQQLTEKSDVYSFGVVLLELLTARTPIEHGKYVVKKVKEAVDKGGISAIRSMLDPRIKEESGIELNSFLHIALSCVEDTASARPSMGEVVKQLEEMVGHDYPESGSSNVDTPPKGVPARHLYGSDSEYMHTSRDSSDPSFPTSNIALSFGSR
;
A
#
# COMPACT_ATOMS: atom_id res chain seq x y z
N MET A 1 -73.42 29.79 11.48
CA MET A 1 -74.72 29.40 10.90
C MET A 1 -74.72 27.89 10.74
N ASN A 2 -75.73 27.26 11.34
CA ASN A 2 -76.03 25.83 11.29
C ASN A 2 -76.09 25.28 9.86
N PHE A 3 -75.64 24.05 9.64
CA PHE A 3 -76.45 23.05 8.93
C PHE A 3 -76.10 21.63 9.39
N TYR A 4 -76.89 21.15 10.35
CA TYR A 4 -77.21 19.73 10.52
C TYR A 4 -77.99 19.26 9.28
N GLY A 5 -77.63 18.12 8.70
CA GLY A 5 -78.36 17.58 7.55
C GLY A 5 -77.88 16.21 7.07
N GLN A 6 -78.37 15.16 7.73
CA GLN A 6 -78.56 13.80 7.20
C GLN A 6 -77.32 12.96 6.84
N TRP A 7 -76.76 12.29 7.86
CA TRP A 7 -76.23 10.93 7.67
C TRP A 7 -77.42 9.98 7.45
N ARG A 8 -77.77 9.72 6.18
CA ARG A 8 -78.59 8.56 5.81
C ARG A 8 -77.67 7.37 5.61
N LEU A 9 -77.93 6.32 6.39
CA LEU A 9 -77.38 4.98 6.30
C LEU A 9 -77.26 4.50 4.83
N LEU A 10 -76.02 4.42 4.32
CA LEU A 10 -75.69 3.40 3.33
C LEU A 10 -75.38 2.13 4.13
N SER A 11 -76.36 1.24 4.21
CA SER A 11 -76.14 -0.13 4.64
C SER A 11 -75.19 -0.78 3.62
N PHE A 12 -73.93 -0.99 3.99
CA PHE A 12 -73.04 -1.90 3.29
C PHE A 12 -73.57 -3.31 3.52
N SER A 13 -74.48 -3.75 2.65
CA SER A 13 -75.17 -5.04 2.74
C SER A 13 -74.41 -6.18 2.07
N ARG A 14 -73.16 -5.94 1.64
CA ARG A 14 -72.30 -6.96 1.06
C ARG A 14 -70.87 -6.88 1.62
N PRO A 15 -70.28 -8.00 2.04
CA PRO A 15 -68.88 -8.06 2.51
C PRO A 15 -67.85 -7.53 1.51
N ALA A 16 -68.20 -7.45 0.23
CA ALA A 16 -67.31 -7.04 -0.86
C ALA A 16 -67.00 -5.52 -0.87
N ASP A 17 -67.93 -4.67 -0.43
CA ASP A 17 -67.75 -3.21 -0.49
C ASP A 17 -66.87 -2.69 0.65
N LEU A 18 -66.91 -3.36 1.80
CA LEU A 18 -65.97 -3.16 2.91
C LEU A 18 -64.56 -3.62 2.52
N LEU A 19 -64.44 -4.68 1.72
CA LEU A 19 -63.17 -5.16 1.19
C LEU A 19 -62.56 -4.18 0.19
N LEU A 20 -63.37 -3.53 -0.66
CA LEU A 20 -62.89 -2.55 -1.63
C LEU A 20 -62.38 -1.28 -0.96
N LEU A 21 -63.07 -0.79 0.08
CA LEU A 21 -62.61 0.35 0.88
C LEU A 21 -61.32 0.01 1.65
N TYR A 22 -61.24 -1.22 2.19
CA TYR A 22 -60.02 -1.72 2.83
C TYR A 22 -58.88 -1.87 1.82
N CYS A 23 -59.14 -2.31 0.59
CA CYS A 23 -58.14 -2.43 -0.47
C CYS A 23 -57.67 -1.08 -1.02
N VAL A 24 -58.53 -0.05 -1.10
CA VAL A 24 -58.13 1.30 -1.53
C VAL A 24 -57.36 2.04 -0.43
N ILE A 25 -57.72 1.84 0.84
CA ILE A 25 -56.97 2.36 1.99
C ILE A 25 -55.66 1.59 2.17
N PHE A 26 -55.63 0.27 1.97
CA PHE A 26 -54.38 -0.50 1.97
C PHE A 26 -53.52 -0.24 0.74
N SER A 27 -54.07 -0.01 -0.45
CA SER A 27 -53.27 0.32 -1.64
C SER A 27 -52.72 1.75 -1.59
N SER A 28 -53.36 2.66 -0.84
CA SER A 28 -52.80 3.99 -0.54
C SER A 28 -51.89 4.03 0.69
N LEU A 29 -51.91 2.99 1.54
CA LEU A 29 -50.98 2.80 2.66
C LEU A 29 -49.82 1.82 2.32
N TRP A 30 -49.85 1.17 1.17
CA TRP A 30 -48.80 0.25 0.67
C TRP A 30 -48.02 0.85 -0.50
N TRP A 31 -48.22 2.13 -0.78
CA TRP A 31 -47.48 2.91 -1.78
C TRP A 31 -46.91 4.19 -1.17
N THR A 32 -46.21 4.01 -0.05
CA THR A 32 -45.14 4.92 0.38
C THR A 32 -44.02 4.05 0.94
N GLY A 33 -43.42 3.22 0.07
CA GLY A 33 -42.01 2.90 0.31
C GLY A 33 -41.29 4.21 0.05
N GLU A 34 -40.93 4.95 1.11
CA GLU A 34 -39.93 6.01 0.97
C GLU A 34 -38.72 5.37 0.27
N SER A 35 -38.30 5.92 -0.88
CA SER A 35 -37.06 5.47 -1.49
C SER A 35 -35.94 5.75 -0.49
N ASP A 36 -35.11 4.75 -0.22
CA ASP A 36 -33.97 4.95 0.66
C ASP A 36 -33.02 5.97 0.03
N THR A 37 -32.98 6.11 -1.30
CA THR A 37 -32.20 7.12 -2.05
C THR A 37 -32.95 8.43 -2.28
N SER A 38 -32.24 9.56 -2.26
CA SER A 38 -32.75 10.87 -2.68
C SER A 38 -33.24 10.86 -4.15
N GLN A 39 -34.41 11.45 -4.40
CA GLN A 39 -34.99 11.49 -5.75
C GLN A 39 -34.11 12.23 -6.77
N ASP A 40 -33.36 13.26 -6.34
CA ASP A 40 -32.44 13.98 -7.22
C ASP A 40 -31.32 13.06 -7.74
N ASP A 41 -30.81 12.19 -6.87
CA ASP A 41 -29.76 11.24 -7.23
C ASP A 41 -30.31 10.13 -8.14
N VAL A 42 -31.54 9.67 -7.89
CA VAL A 42 -32.25 8.73 -8.78
C VAL A 42 -32.43 9.35 -10.18
N ASN A 43 -32.87 10.61 -10.24
CA ASN A 43 -33.07 11.31 -11.51
C ASN A 43 -31.75 11.47 -12.28
N ALA A 44 -30.67 11.84 -11.58
CA ALA A 44 -29.35 11.98 -12.18
C ALA A 44 -28.85 10.67 -12.80
N LEU A 45 -28.93 9.56 -12.05
CA LEU A 45 -28.52 8.25 -12.54
C LEU A 45 -29.39 7.76 -13.70
N GLN A 46 -30.69 8.05 -13.67
CA GLN A 46 -31.59 7.73 -14.79
C GLN A 46 -31.26 8.57 -16.03
N ALA A 47 -30.93 9.85 -15.88
CA ALA A 47 -30.48 10.71 -16.98
C ALA A 47 -29.18 10.19 -17.60
N MET A 48 -28.21 9.75 -16.78
CA MET A 48 -26.99 9.09 -17.23
C MET A 48 -27.30 7.81 -18.02
N LEU A 49 -28.18 6.95 -17.49
CA LEU A 49 -28.57 5.72 -18.16
C LEU A 49 -29.24 5.98 -19.52
N ASN A 50 -30.11 7.00 -19.58
CA ASN A 50 -30.77 7.42 -20.81
C ASN A 50 -29.76 7.97 -21.83
N SER A 51 -28.79 8.77 -21.38
CA SER A 51 -27.69 9.28 -22.21
C SER A 51 -26.87 8.12 -22.80
N TRP A 52 -26.61 7.08 -22.00
CA TRP A 52 -25.76 5.98 -22.42
C TRP A 52 -26.42 4.92 -23.32
N GLY A 53 -27.73 5.02 -23.50
CA GLY A 53 -28.51 4.16 -24.38
C GLY A 53 -28.74 2.73 -23.85
N PRO A 54 -29.53 1.93 -24.61
CA PRO A 54 -30.09 0.66 -24.12
C PRO A 54 -29.05 -0.44 -23.88
N ARG A 55 -27.90 -0.39 -24.57
CA ARG A 55 -26.79 -1.34 -24.33
C ARG A 55 -26.23 -1.18 -22.91
N SER A 56 -26.16 0.04 -22.41
CA SER A 56 -25.66 0.33 -21.07
C SER A 56 -26.61 -0.18 -19.99
N SER A 57 -27.92 -0.06 -20.18
CA SER A 57 -28.92 -0.70 -19.30
C SER A 57 -28.77 -2.21 -19.23
N TYR A 58 -28.47 -2.87 -20.36
CA TYR A 58 -28.19 -4.31 -20.39
C TYR A 58 -26.89 -4.67 -19.64
N ILE A 59 -25.84 -3.86 -19.78
CA ILE A 59 -24.54 -4.09 -19.13
C ILE A 59 -24.63 -3.91 -17.61
N LEU A 60 -25.27 -2.81 -17.17
CA LEU A 60 -25.34 -2.40 -15.77
C LEU A 60 -26.31 -3.27 -14.96
N LYS A 61 -27.36 -3.81 -15.58
CA LYS A 61 -28.40 -4.63 -14.92
C LYS A 61 -28.91 -4.00 -13.61
N TRP A 62 -29.00 -2.67 -13.56
CA TRP A 62 -29.60 -1.95 -12.44
C TRP A 62 -31.06 -2.42 -12.27
N HIS A 63 -31.36 -3.03 -11.12
CA HIS A 63 -32.65 -3.64 -10.80
C HIS A 63 -33.34 -2.82 -9.71
N GLY A 64 -34.67 -2.73 -9.77
CA GLY A 64 -35.46 -1.89 -8.86
C GLY A 64 -35.33 -0.39 -9.19
N ASP A 65 -36.13 0.43 -8.50
CA ASP A 65 -36.19 1.89 -8.71
C ASP A 65 -35.30 2.67 -7.72
N ASP A 66 -34.63 1.96 -6.80
CA ASP A 66 -33.85 2.54 -5.70
C ASP A 66 -32.36 2.16 -5.82
N PRO A 67 -31.49 3.08 -6.26
CA PRO A 67 -30.06 2.82 -6.47
C PRO A 67 -29.31 2.34 -5.22
N CYS A 68 -29.54 2.97 -4.07
CA CYS A 68 -28.87 2.61 -2.83
C CYS A 68 -29.52 1.39 -2.18
N GLY A 69 -30.86 1.37 -2.08
CA GLY A 69 -31.61 0.26 -1.47
C GLY A 69 -31.42 -1.07 -2.22
N SER A 70 -31.38 -1.01 -3.56
CA SER A 70 -31.18 -2.19 -4.43
C SER A 70 -29.71 -2.49 -4.72
N LYS A 71 -28.77 -1.69 -4.19
CA LYS A 71 -27.31 -1.83 -4.35
C LYS A 71 -26.89 -1.93 -5.81
N TRP A 72 -27.22 -0.90 -6.58
CA TRP A 72 -26.84 -0.82 -7.98
C TRP A 72 -25.33 -0.96 -8.16
N ILE A 73 -24.93 -1.76 -9.15
CA ILE A 73 -23.52 -2.03 -9.39
C ILE A 73 -22.76 -0.73 -9.66
N GLY A 74 -21.61 -0.56 -9.01
CA GLY A 74 -20.79 0.63 -9.10
C GLY A 74 -21.32 1.87 -8.37
N ILE A 75 -22.46 1.80 -7.68
CA ILE A 75 -23.02 2.92 -6.91
C ILE A 75 -22.75 2.71 -5.42
N LYS A 76 -22.18 3.72 -4.75
CA LYS A 76 -22.04 3.76 -3.29
C LYS A 76 -22.75 4.97 -2.73
N CYS A 77 -23.42 4.78 -1.61
CA CYS A 77 -24.20 5.80 -0.95
C CYS A 77 -23.71 6.02 0.49
N ASP A 78 -24.04 7.17 1.05
CA ASP A 78 -23.85 7.41 2.47
C ASP A 78 -24.94 6.71 3.33
N ASP A 79 -24.78 6.83 4.65
CA ASP A 79 -25.73 6.30 5.63
C ASP A 79 -26.81 7.33 6.02
N SER A 80 -27.02 8.38 5.20
CA SER A 80 -28.05 9.39 5.48
C SER A 80 -29.46 8.88 5.14
N SER A 81 -30.49 9.65 5.50
CA SER A 81 -31.88 9.33 5.16
C SER A 81 -32.60 10.62 4.73
N PRO A 82 -32.95 10.75 3.43
CA PRO A 82 -32.68 9.80 2.34
C PRO A 82 -31.18 9.72 2.01
N GLN A 83 -30.68 8.52 1.71
CA GLN A 83 -29.32 8.22 1.28
C GLN A 83 -28.94 9.03 0.05
N ARG A 84 -27.67 9.46 0.02
CA ARG A 84 -27.08 10.21 -1.09
C ARG A 84 -25.96 9.43 -1.75
N VAL A 85 -25.87 9.51 -3.07
CA VAL A 85 -24.82 8.86 -3.87
C VAL A 85 -23.51 9.60 -3.64
N THR A 86 -22.50 8.89 -3.14
CA THR A 86 -21.17 9.42 -2.83
C THR A 86 -20.08 8.90 -3.75
N SER A 87 -20.29 7.78 -4.44
CA SER A 87 -19.36 7.24 -5.43
C SER A 87 -20.07 6.61 -6.62
N ILE A 88 -19.57 6.90 -7.82
CA ILE A 88 -19.90 6.19 -9.07
C ILE A 88 -18.60 5.58 -9.59
N GLU A 89 -18.51 4.26 -9.61
CA GLU A 89 -17.35 3.47 -10.02
C GLU A 89 -17.73 2.48 -11.13
N LEU A 90 -17.69 2.94 -12.38
CA LEU A 90 -18.17 2.23 -13.57
C LEU A 90 -17.08 2.12 -14.65
N SER A 91 -15.82 2.01 -14.22
CA SER A 91 -14.66 1.89 -15.10
C SER A 91 -14.72 0.64 -15.98
N GLY A 92 -14.31 0.75 -17.25
CA GLY A 92 -14.04 -0.41 -18.10
C GLY A 92 -15.25 -1.16 -18.63
N LEU A 93 -16.48 -0.65 -18.43
CA LEU A 93 -17.72 -1.34 -18.81
C LEU A 93 -18.11 -1.16 -20.28
N GLY A 94 -17.36 -0.36 -21.04
CA GLY A 94 -17.66 -0.04 -22.43
C GLY A 94 -18.90 0.85 -22.60
N LEU A 95 -19.25 1.63 -21.57
CA LEU A 95 -20.33 2.61 -21.61
C LEU A 95 -20.06 3.65 -22.72
N SER A 96 -21.10 4.06 -23.44
CA SER A 96 -20.98 5.01 -24.56
C SER A 96 -22.05 6.07 -24.46
N GLY A 97 -21.87 7.22 -25.09
CA GLY A 97 -22.78 8.38 -24.95
C GLY A 97 -22.13 9.47 -24.11
N ASP A 98 -22.90 10.50 -23.75
CA ASP A 98 -22.32 11.70 -23.13
C ASP A 98 -22.47 11.67 -21.60
N ILE A 99 -21.74 12.55 -20.90
CA ILE A 99 -21.96 12.84 -19.48
C ILE A 99 -23.02 13.95 -19.40
N PRO A 100 -24.26 13.69 -18.94
CA PRO A 100 -25.32 14.69 -18.96
C PRO A 100 -25.11 15.78 -17.91
N PRO A 101 -25.61 17.01 -18.14
CA PRO A 101 -25.60 18.11 -17.16
C PRO A 101 -26.23 17.78 -15.81
N ASP A 102 -27.21 16.86 -15.80
CA ASP A 102 -27.90 16.35 -14.61
C ASP A 102 -26.96 15.71 -13.59
N ILE A 103 -25.69 15.44 -13.95
CA ILE A 103 -24.65 15.02 -13.00
C ILE A 103 -24.56 15.97 -11.79
N SER A 104 -24.84 17.27 -11.98
CA SER A 104 -24.87 18.31 -10.92
C SER A 104 -25.83 18.01 -9.77
N LEU A 105 -26.87 17.20 -10.00
CA LEU A 105 -27.84 16.83 -8.96
C LEU A 105 -27.23 15.94 -7.88
N LEU A 106 -26.12 15.25 -8.18
CA LEU A 106 -25.40 14.38 -7.24
C LEU A 106 -24.52 15.18 -6.26
N THR A 107 -25.14 16.07 -5.47
CA THR A 107 -24.40 17.08 -4.68
C THR A 107 -23.42 16.49 -3.67
N GLU A 108 -23.64 15.26 -3.19
CA GLU A 108 -22.76 14.56 -2.24
C GLU A 108 -21.68 13.70 -2.91
N LEU A 109 -21.59 13.72 -4.25
CA LEU A 109 -20.65 12.89 -4.99
C LEU A 109 -19.21 13.25 -4.65
N ARG A 110 -18.44 12.27 -4.18
CA ARG A 110 -17.03 12.41 -3.78
C ARG A 110 -16.07 11.79 -4.78
N THR A 111 -16.50 10.74 -5.48
CA THR A 111 -15.71 10.03 -6.48
C THR A 111 -16.55 9.77 -7.72
N LEU A 112 -16.05 10.20 -8.88
CA LEU A 112 -16.61 9.89 -10.18
C LEU A 112 -15.54 9.16 -11.01
N ASP A 113 -15.72 7.86 -11.20
CA ASP A 113 -14.86 7.00 -12.00
C ASP A 113 -15.64 6.39 -13.16
N LEU A 114 -15.49 7.02 -14.32
CA LEU A 114 -16.05 6.59 -15.61
C LEU A 114 -14.93 6.25 -16.61
N SER A 115 -13.73 5.96 -16.11
CA SER A 115 -12.54 5.72 -16.92
C SER A 115 -12.66 4.46 -17.79
N TYR A 116 -11.85 4.35 -18.85
CA TYR A 116 -11.80 3.18 -19.74
C TYR A 116 -13.15 2.79 -20.38
N ASN A 117 -13.98 3.79 -20.66
CA ASN A 117 -15.24 3.61 -21.37
C ASN A 117 -15.14 4.17 -22.80
N ARG A 118 -16.28 4.35 -23.45
CA ARG A 118 -16.43 4.90 -24.80
C ARG A 118 -17.27 6.18 -24.77
N LEU A 119 -17.19 6.93 -23.67
CA LEU A 119 -17.97 8.16 -23.50
C LEU A 119 -17.51 9.23 -24.48
N THR A 120 -18.47 9.97 -25.01
CA THR A 120 -18.29 11.03 -26.01
C THR A 120 -18.76 12.37 -25.45
N GLY A 121 -18.79 13.39 -26.31
CA GLY A 121 -19.23 14.74 -25.91
C GLY A 121 -18.18 15.48 -25.08
N SER A 122 -18.55 16.66 -24.60
CA SER A 122 -17.70 17.47 -23.74
C SER A 122 -17.93 17.18 -22.25
N ILE A 123 -16.92 17.46 -21.42
CA ILE A 123 -17.11 17.51 -19.97
C ILE A 123 -18.10 18.67 -19.68
N PRO A 124 -19.28 18.41 -19.08
CA PRO A 124 -20.29 19.44 -18.85
C PRO A 124 -19.80 20.48 -17.84
N THR A 125 -20.12 21.76 -18.03
CA THR A 125 -19.75 22.85 -17.10
C THR A 125 -20.35 22.64 -15.70
N GLN A 126 -21.50 21.97 -15.64
CA GLN A 126 -22.22 21.57 -14.43
C GLN A 126 -21.41 20.67 -13.49
N ILE A 127 -20.33 20.04 -13.97
CA ILE A 127 -19.41 19.30 -13.09
C ILE A 127 -18.85 20.20 -11.98
N GLY A 128 -18.70 21.50 -12.26
CA GLY A 128 -18.22 22.51 -11.30
C GLY A 128 -19.13 22.74 -10.09
N GLU A 129 -20.37 22.24 -10.12
CA GLU A 129 -21.34 22.36 -9.03
C GLU A 129 -21.18 21.26 -7.98
N LEU A 130 -20.38 20.22 -8.26
CA LEU A 130 -20.15 19.09 -7.37
C LEU A 130 -19.13 19.42 -6.28
N SER A 131 -19.49 20.29 -5.33
CA SER A 131 -18.57 20.83 -4.31
C SER A 131 -17.86 19.79 -3.43
N HIS A 132 -18.42 18.59 -3.30
CA HIS A 132 -17.85 17.48 -2.52
C HIS A 132 -16.94 16.56 -3.35
N LEU A 133 -16.87 16.74 -4.67
CA LEU A 133 -16.09 15.88 -5.55
C LEU A 133 -14.60 16.04 -5.25
N SER A 134 -13.97 14.91 -4.98
CA SER A 134 -12.57 14.81 -4.57
C SER A 134 -11.68 14.08 -5.58
N LYS A 135 -12.29 13.17 -6.36
CA LYS A 135 -11.60 12.33 -7.35
C LYS A 135 -12.43 12.28 -8.63
N LEU A 136 -11.81 12.69 -9.73
CA LEU A 136 -12.40 12.69 -11.06
C LEU A 136 -11.53 11.86 -12.01
N TYR A 137 -12.02 10.68 -12.39
CA TYR A 137 -11.37 9.75 -13.31
C TYR A 137 -12.22 9.60 -14.58
N LEU A 138 -11.78 10.24 -15.66
CA LEU A 138 -12.41 10.20 -16.99
C LEU A 138 -11.45 9.75 -18.09
N GLN A 139 -10.27 9.25 -17.72
CA GLN A 139 -9.22 8.84 -18.63
C GLN A 139 -9.65 7.71 -19.57
N TYR A 140 -9.03 7.66 -20.75
CA TYR A 140 -9.28 6.64 -21.78
C TYR A 140 -10.77 6.53 -22.16
N ASN A 141 -11.35 7.66 -22.57
CA ASN A 141 -12.66 7.77 -23.22
C ASN A 141 -12.48 8.49 -24.58
N TYR A 142 -13.59 8.90 -25.21
CA TYR A 142 -13.60 9.72 -26.43
C TYR A 142 -14.14 11.14 -26.15
N LEU A 143 -13.92 11.65 -24.93
CA LEU A 143 -14.36 13.00 -24.55
C LEU A 143 -13.64 14.05 -25.41
N ASN A 144 -14.35 15.09 -25.80
CA ASN A 144 -13.86 16.17 -26.65
C ASN A 144 -14.23 17.54 -26.07
N GLY A 145 -14.00 18.61 -26.83
CA GLY A 145 -14.19 19.98 -26.34
C GLY A 145 -13.11 20.39 -25.33
N GLY A 146 -13.30 21.52 -24.65
CA GLY A 146 -12.35 22.05 -23.68
C GLY A 146 -12.54 21.52 -22.27
N ILE A 147 -11.51 21.65 -21.43
CA ILE A 147 -11.66 21.51 -19.98
C ILE A 147 -12.46 22.73 -19.49
N PRO A 148 -13.65 22.55 -18.86
CA PRO A 148 -14.47 23.67 -18.43
C PRO A 148 -13.78 24.45 -17.29
N PRO A 149 -13.69 25.79 -17.36
CA PRO A 149 -13.16 26.62 -16.27
C PRO A 149 -13.84 26.39 -14.92
N GLU A 150 -15.12 25.99 -14.94
CA GLU A 150 -15.92 25.67 -13.76
C GLU A 150 -15.32 24.53 -12.92
N ILE A 151 -14.41 23.71 -13.47
CA ILE A 151 -13.66 22.71 -12.70
C ILE A 151 -12.94 23.35 -11.50
N GLY A 152 -12.48 24.60 -11.64
CA GLY A 152 -11.84 25.37 -10.59
C GLY A 152 -12.73 25.71 -9.40
N ASN A 153 -14.05 25.51 -9.50
CA ASN A 153 -15.00 25.70 -8.39
C ASN A 153 -14.95 24.54 -7.38
N ILE A 154 -14.44 23.37 -7.77
CA ILE A 154 -14.48 22.15 -6.97
C ILE A 154 -13.27 22.07 -6.04
N LYS A 155 -13.30 22.83 -4.94
CA LYS A 155 -12.14 22.99 -4.03
C LYS A 155 -11.64 21.72 -3.35
N ASN A 156 -12.47 20.68 -3.31
CA ASN A 156 -12.12 19.39 -2.72
C ASN A 156 -11.38 18.46 -3.70
N LEU A 157 -11.26 18.82 -4.97
CA LEU A 157 -10.52 18.00 -5.94
C LEU A 157 -9.07 17.82 -5.50
N SER A 158 -8.72 16.55 -5.36
CA SER A 158 -7.37 16.07 -5.08
C SER A 158 -6.80 15.29 -6.26
N TYR A 159 -7.66 14.69 -7.08
CA TYR A 159 -7.28 13.90 -8.24
C TYR A 159 -8.09 14.28 -9.48
N ILE A 160 -7.38 14.65 -10.54
CA ILE A 160 -7.94 14.85 -11.88
C ILE A 160 -7.15 13.97 -12.85
N SER A 161 -7.85 13.02 -13.47
CA SER A 161 -7.31 12.18 -14.52
C SER A 161 -8.19 12.24 -15.77
N LEU A 162 -7.72 12.96 -16.78
CA LEU A 162 -8.41 13.19 -18.06
C LEU A 162 -7.60 12.65 -19.25
N ASN A 163 -6.52 11.91 -18.99
CA ASN A 163 -5.59 11.50 -20.03
C ASN A 163 -6.20 10.51 -21.04
N GLY A 164 -5.68 10.48 -22.27
CA GLY A 164 -6.16 9.54 -23.29
C GLY A 164 -7.58 9.84 -23.79
N ASN A 165 -7.91 11.12 -23.97
CA ASN A 165 -9.17 11.58 -24.57
C ASN A 165 -8.85 12.41 -25.85
N SER A 166 -9.84 13.13 -26.37
CA SER A 166 -9.70 14.07 -27.50
C SER A 166 -10.01 15.51 -27.07
N LEU A 167 -9.66 15.87 -25.84
CA LEU A 167 -9.87 17.22 -25.29
C LEU A 167 -8.98 18.24 -26.01
N LYS A 168 -9.52 19.43 -26.25
CA LYS A 168 -8.93 20.52 -27.07
C LYS A 168 -8.89 21.83 -26.30
N GLY A 169 -8.26 22.85 -26.90
CA GLY A 169 -8.15 24.18 -26.29
C GLY A 169 -7.09 24.23 -25.19
N SER A 170 -7.04 25.31 -24.42
CA SER A 170 -6.04 25.52 -23.37
C SER A 170 -6.47 24.94 -22.03
N ILE A 171 -5.48 24.71 -21.14
CA ILE A 171 -5.77 24.49 -19.72
C ILE A 171 -6.38 25.79 -19.18
N PRO A 172 -7.58 25.75 -18.56
CA PRO A 172 -8.17 26.94 -17.96
C PRO A 172 -7.35 27.39 -16.75
N HIS A 173 -7.10 28.68 -16.63
CA HIS A 173 -6.37 29.26 -15.49
C HIS A 173 -7.00 28.95 -14.14
N GLU A 174 -8.34 28.82 -14.11
CA GLU A 174 -9.12 28.46 -12.93
C GLU A 174 -8.69 27.14 -12.29
N ILE A 175 -7.95 26.28 -13.00
CA ILE A 175 -7.33 25.09 -12.41
C ILE A 175 -6.44 25.45 -11.22
N GLY A 176 -5.78 26.62 -11.24
CA GLY A 176 -4.94 27.12 -10.15
C GLY A 176 -5.71 27.40 -8.85
N LEU A 177 -7.04 27.40 -8.89
CA LEU A 177 -7.88 27.57 -7.71
C LEU A 177 -8.12 26.26 -6.92
N LEU A 178 -7.53 25.14 -7.36
CA LEU A 178 -7.67 23.81 -6.75
C LEU A 178 -6.57 23.55 -5.72
N GLU A 179 -6.68 24.19 -4.56
CA GLU A 179 -5.64 24.18 -3.51
C GLU A 179 -5.35 22.79 -2.89
N ASN A 180 -6.23 21.81 -3.10
CA ASN A 180 -6.07 20.44 -2.62
C ASN A 180 -5.59 19.46 -3.70
N LEU A 181 -5.36 19.93 -4.93
CA LEU A 181 -4.97 19.08 -6.04
C LEU A 181 -3.62 18.45 -5.76
N PHE A 182 -3.59 17.13 -5.80
CA PHE A 182 -2.40 16.30 -5.61
C PHE A 182 -1.91 15.73 -6.95
N TRP A 183 -2.84 15.31 -7.81
CA TRP A 183 -2.55 14.69 -9.09
C TRP A 183 -3.31 15.37 -10.23
N LEU A 184 -2.58 15.82 -11.25
CA LEU A 184 -3.11 16.39 -12.48
C LEU A 184 -2.58 15.63 -13.69
N ASP A 185 -3.46 14.85 -14.33
CA ASP A 185 -3.15 14.09 -15.54
C ASP A 185 -4.00 14.53 -16.73
N LEU A 186 -3.36 15.25 -17.66
CA LEU A 186 -3.97 15.74 -18.90
C LEU A 186 -3.29 15.14 -20.14
N ALA A 187 -2.41 14.15 -19.95
CA ALA A 187 -1.58 13.62 -21.02
C ALA A 187 -2.39 12.97 -22.15
N LYS A 188 -1.81 12.86 -23.35
CA LYS A 188 -2.46 12.18 -24.50
C LYS A 188 -3.85 12.76 -24.81
N ASN A 189 -3.89 14.06 -25.10
CA ASN A 189 -5.05 14.80 -25.58
C ASN A 189 -4.63 15.72 -26.75
N ASP A 190 -5.56 16.54 -27.25
CA ASP A 190 -5.32 17.56 -28.27
C ASP A 190 -5.24 18.98 -27.64
N LEU A 191 -4.83 19.09 -26.37
CA LEU A 191 -4.77 20.39 -25.66
C LEU A 191 -3.65 21.27 -26.26
N SER A 192 -3.84 22.58 -26.24
CA SER A 192 -2.98 23.56 -26.92
C SER A 192 -2.82 24.84 -26.10
N GLY A 193 -2.10 25.84 -26.63
CA GLY A 193 -1.81 27.08 -25.90
C GLY A 193 -0.67 26.94 -24.90
N GLY A 194 -0.42 28.01 -24.14
CA GLY A 194 0.63 28.04 -23.12
C GLY A 194 0.20 27.40 -21.79
N LEU A 195 1.19 27.08 -20.95
CA LEU A 195 0.95 26.65 -19.57
C LEU A 195 0.45 27.85 -18.75
N PRO A 196 -0.77 27.82 -18.19
CA PRO A 196 -1.31 28.96 -17.45
C PRO A 196 -0.55 29.14 -16.14
N TYR A 197 -0.16 30.37 -15.84
CA TYR A 197 0.47 30.73 -14.57
C TYR A 197 -0.03 32.10 -14.11
N SER A 198 0.10 32.40 -12.82
CA SER A 198 -0.45 33.61 -12.21
C SER A 198 -0.09 34.88 -12.99
N GLY A 199 1.13 34.99 -13.54
CA GLY A 199 1.65 36.21 -14.17
C GLY A 199 1.40 36.38 -15.67
N ASP A 200 0.73 35.46 -16.37
CA ASP A 200 0.49 35.59 -17.82
C ASP A 200 -0.63 36.57 -18.20
N GLY A 201 -1.35 37.12 -17.21
CA GLY A 201 -2.48 38.03 -17.43
C GLY A 201 -3.70 37.38 -18.09
N GLY A 202 -3.72 36.05 -18.22
CA GLY A 202 -4.79 35.30 -18.87
C GLY A 202 -6.03 35.10 -18.01
N SER A 203 -5.92 35.25 -16.68
CA SER A 203 -7.06 35.16 -15.76
C SER A 203 -7.37 36.47 -15.03
N SER A 204 -8.67 36.70 -14.82
CA SER A 204 -9.15 37.80 -13.96
C SER A 204 -8.72 37.66 -12.50
N LYS A 205 -8.30 36.47 -12.08
CA LYS A 205 -7.90 36.13 -10.71
C LYS A 205 -6.39 35.99 -10.52
N ASN A 206 -5.59 36.14 -11.59
CA ASN A 206 -4.13 36.01 -11.56
C ASN A 206 -3.69 34.67 -10.93
N VAL A 207 -4.26 33.57 -11.44
CA VAL A 207 -4.01 32.19 -11.01
C VAL A 207 -3.61 31.28 -12.17
N GLY A 208 -2.90 30.20 -11.87
CA GLY A 208 -2.53 29.13 -12.80
C GLY A 208 -1.85 27.95 -12.09
N LEU A 209 -1.03 27.19 -12.83
CA LEU A 209 -0.40 25.96 -12.32
C LEU A 209 0.55 26.20 -11.14
N ASP A 210 1.17 27.38 -11.06
CA ASP A 210 2.05 27.80 -9.96
C ASP A 210 1.32 27.95 -8.62
N ASN A 211 -0.01 28.04 -8.59
CA ASN A 211 -0.76 28.07 -7.33
C ASN A 211 -1.02 26.67 -6.73
N LEU A 212 -0.76 25.60 -7.47
CA LEU A 212 -1.05 24.22 -7.07
C LEU A 212 0.04 23.66 -6.15
N THR A 213 0.26 24.30 -5.00
CA THR A 213 1.40 24.00 -4.11
C THR A 213 1.36 22.63 -3.45
N LYS A 214 0.23 21.92 -3.48
CA LYS A 214 0.08 20.54 -2.98
C LYS A 214 0.17 19.49 -4.09
N ALA A 215 0.30 19.91 -5.34
CA ALA A 215 0.37 18.99 -6.46
C ALA A 215 1.76 18.36 -6.51
N ASN A 216 1.77 17.03 -6.57
CA ASN A 216 2.99 16.25 -6.72
C ASN A 216 3.22 15.82 -8.17
N HIS A 217 2.14 15.72 -8.96
CA HIS A 217 2.20 15.10 -10.29
C HIS A 217 1.59 16.00 -11.34
N PHE A 218 2.45 16.57 -12.19
CA PHE A 218 2.05 17.24 -13.42
C PHE A 218 2.39 16.37 -14.62
N HIS A 219 1.36 15.74 -15.16
CA HIS A 219 1.47 14.89 -16.33
C HIS A 219 0.73 15.53 -17.52
N LEU A 220 1.47 16.28 -18.34
CA LEU A 220 0.92 17.12 -19.42
C LEU A 220 1.49 16.71 -20.79
N ASN A 221 2.17 15.57 -20.87
CA ASN A 221 2.83 15.07 -22.08
C ASN A 221 1.86 14.63 -23.19
N ASN A 222 2.36 14.51 -24.43
CA ASN A 222 1.58 14.09 -25.60
C ASN A 222 0.34 14.99 -25.81
N ASN A 223 0.58 16.29 -25.96
CA ASN A 223 -0.41 17.30 -26.30
C ASN A 223 0.19 18.25 -27.36
N SER A 224 -0.46 19.38 -27.62
CA SER A 224 0.01 20.47 -28.49
C SER A 224 0.32 21.75 -27.70
N PHE A 225 0.76 21.66 -26.43
CA PHE A 225 1.13 22.83 -25.64
C PHE A 225 2.30 23.56 -26.29
N SER A 226 2.24 24.89 -26.31
CA SER A 226 3.18 25.74 -27.06
C SER A 226 3.60 26.97 -26.24
N GLY A 227 4.63 27.68 -26.69
CA GLY A 227 5.19 28.80 -25.94
C GLY A 227 6.16 28.35 -24.83
N PRO A 228 6.69 29.29 -24.03
CA PRO A 228 7.69 28.99 -23.03
C PRO A 228 7.11 28.28 -21.80
N ILE A 229 7.94 27.46 -21.15
CA ILE A 229 7.69 27.04 -19.78
C ILE A 229 7.81 28.30 -18.89
N PRO A 230 6.82 28.63 -18.04
CA PRO A 230 6.88 29.84 -17.22
C PRO A 230 8.01 29.81 -16.20
N GLU A 231 8.76 30.92 -16.08
CA GLU A 231 9.82 31.08 -15.07
C GLU A 231 9.26 30.90 -13.65
N ALA A 232 8.04 31.37 -13.40
CA ALA A 232 7.38 31.33 -12.10
C ALA A 232 6.61 30.02 -11.84
N LEU A 233 6.69 29.02 -12.71
CA LEU A 233 5.99 27.74 -12.52
C LEU A 233 6.43 27.05 -11.21
N CYS A 234 7.70 27.19 -10.85
CA CYS A 234 8.30 26.61 -9.66
C CYS A 234 8.68 27.70 -8.65
N HIS A 235 8.39 27.45 -7.37
CA HIS A 235 8.83 28.26 -6.24
C HIS A 235 8.89 27.40 -4.97
N GLU A 236 9.47 27.92 -3.89
CA GLU A 236 9.83 27.16 -2.67
C GLU A 236 8.68 26.40 -1.96
N ARG A 237 7.41 26.74 -2.26
CA ARG A 237 6.25 26.06 -1.67
C ARG A 237 5.73 24.91 -2.53
N MET A 238 6.27 24.73 -3.74
CA MET A 238 5.84 23.67 -4.64
C MET A 238 6.28 22.31 -4.11
N SER A 239 5.36 21.35 -4.10
CA SER A 239 5.61 19.97 -3.69
C SER A 239 5.83 19.02 -4.87
N LEU A 240 6.03 19.55 -6.10
CA LEU A 240 6.14 18.73 -7.30
C LEU A 240 7.24 17.68 -7.20
N ILE A 241 6.86 16.45 -7.54
CA ILE A 241 7.71 15.27 -7.61
C ILE A 241 7.89 14.86 -9.07
N HIS A 242 6.85 14.93 -9.89
CA HIS A 242 6.89 14.66 -11.33
C HIS A 242 6.51 15.89 -12.14
N LEU A 243 7.39 16.30 -13.05
CA LEU A 243 7.12 17.26 -14.11
C LEU A 243 7.33 16.60 -15.46
N ILE A 244 6.24 16.15 -16.09
CA ILE A 244 6.25 15.43 -17.36
C ILE A 244 5.57 16.29 -18.43
N LEU A 245 6.38 16.96 -19.24
CA LEU A 245 5.98 17.91 -20.30
C LEU A 245 6.39 17.43 -21.71
N ASP A 246 6.89 16.20 -21.83
CA ASP A 246 7.43 15.70 -23.08
C ASP A 246 6.41 15.61 -24.22
N SER A 247 6.91 15.55 -25.46
CA SER A 247 6.08 15.36 -26.65
C SER A 247 5.00 16.44 -26.78
N ASN A 248 5.44 17.70 -26.79
CA ASN A 248 4.62 18.91 -26.97
C ASN A 248 5.30 19.84 -27.99
N LEU A 249 4.83 21.09 -28.09
CA LEU A 249 5.36 22.14 -28.96
C LEU A 249 5.98 23.30 -28.14
N LEU A 250 6.46 23.02 -26.92
CA LEU A 250 7.01 24.05 -26.02
C LEU A 250 8.29 24.65 -26.61
N THR A 251 8.40 25.97 -26.53
CA THR A 251 9.51 26.76 -27.10
C THR A 251 10.25 27.53 -26.01
N GLY A 252 11.24 28.35 -26.39
CA GLY A 252 11.99 29.17 -25.43
C GLY A 252 13.02 28.36 -24.64
N ASN A 253 13.54 28.94 -23.58
CA ASN A 253 14.59 28.31 -22.78
C ASN A 253 13.98 27.46 -21.66
N ILE A 254 14.75 26.50 -21.15
CA ILE A 254 14.45 25.88 -19.85
C ILE A 254 14.61 26.98 -18.78
N PRO A 255 13.56 27.29 -17.98
CA PRO A 255 13.63 28.37 -17.00
C PRO A 255 14.47 28.01 -15.78
N SER A 256 15.25 28.95 -15.26
CA SER A 256 16.06 28.75 -14.05
C SER A 256 15.20 28.46 -12.82
N GLY A 257 13.99 29.02 -12.77
CA GLY A 257 13.00 28.82 -11.71
C GLY A 257 12.64 27.35 -11.48
N LEU A 258 12.79 26.45 -12.47
CA LEU A 258 12.58 25.01 -12.24
C LEU A 258 13.50 24.44 -11.16
N GLY A 259 14.67 25.02 -10.93
CA GLY A 259 15.57 24.65 -9.84
C GLY A 259 14.97 24.84 -8.44
N LEU A 260 13.87 25.59 -8.31
CA LEU A 260 13.16 25.81 -7.03
C LEU A 260 12.20 24.66 -6.67
N CYS A 261 11.88 23.75 -7.61
CA CYS A 261 11.07 22.57 -7.34
C CYS A 261 11.92 21.43 -6.74
N GLY A 262 12.52 21.64 -5.56
CA GLY A 262 13.52 20.74 -4.96
C GLY A 262 13.06 19.32 -4.62
N ASN A 263 11.76 19.02 -4.71
CA ASN A 263 11.21 17.67 -4.49
C ASN A 263 11.12 16.82 -5.78
N LEU A 264 11.52 17.38 -6.93
CA LEU A 264 11.43 16.65 -8.20
C LEU A 264 12.29 15.39 -8.19
N LEU A 265 11.65 14.28 -8.53
CA LEU A 265 12.27 12.98 -8.83
C LEU A 265 12.38 12.78 -10.35
N ILE A 266 11.38 13.23 -11.11
CA ILE A 266 11.28 13.01 -12.55
C ILE A 266 11.04 14.33 -13.26
N MET A 267 11.94 14.68 -14.18
CA MET A 267 11.78 15.81 -15.10
C MET A 267 11.93 15.32 -16.54
N LYS A 268 10.83 15.35 -17.31
CA LYS A 268 10.79 14.99 -18.73
C LYS A 268 10.34 16.18 -19.56
N LEU A 269 11.28 16.76 -20.32
CA LEU A 269 11.06 17.89 -21.23
C LEU A 269 11.38 17.54 -22.69
N ASN A 270 11.68 16.28 -22.98
CA ASN A 270 12.09 15.79 -24.29
C ASN A 270 11.01 15.95 -25.36
N ASN A 271 11.38 15.83 -26.64
CA ASN A 271 10.48 15.97 -27.79
C ASN A 271 9.69 17.30 -27.77
N ASN A 272 10.41 18.41 -27.65
CA ASN A 272 9.86 19.77 -27.68
C ASN A 272 10.71 20.64 -28.62
N GLN A 273 10.53 21.95 -28.57
CA GLN A 273 11.30 22.95 -29.31
C GLN A 273 12.08 23.86 -28.36
N LEU A 274 12.49 23.34 -27.20
CA LEU A 274 13.22 24.10 -26.19
C LEU A 274 14.65 24.38 -26.67
N GLY A 275 15.11 25.60 -26.50
CA GLY A 275 16.44 26.05 -26.90
C GLY A 275 17.24 26.65 -25.76
N GLY A 276 18.33 27.33 -26.11
CA GLY A 276 19.22 27.94 -25.12
C GLY A 276 20.01 26.92 -24.31
N THR A 277 20.62 27.39 -23.23
CA THR A 277 21.43 26.56 -22.33
C THR A 277 20.59 25.92 -21.23
N ILE A 278 21.05 24.80 -20.70
CA ILE A 278 20.47 24.21 -19.48
C ILE A 278 20.96 25.04 -18.28
N PRO A 279 20.07 25.66 -17.48
CA PRO A 279 20.46 26.55 -16.37
C PRO A 279 21.23 25.82 -15.27
N GLN A 280 22.16 26.51 -14.60
CA GLN A 280 22.92 25.94 -13.48
C GLN A 280 22.03 25.61 -12.28
N GLU A 281 20.91 26.31 -12.11
CA GLU A 281 19.92 26.10 -11.05
C GLU A 281 19.32 24.69 -11.08
N ILE A 282 19.34 24.01 -12.23
CA ILE A 282 18.94 22.60 -12.33
C ILE A 282 19.78 21.70 -11.42
N SER A 283 21.05 22.04 -11.17
CA SER A 283 21.93 21.32 -10.23
C SER A 283 21.43 21.31 -8.77
N LEU A 284 20.44 22.14 -8.43
CA LEU A 284 19.79 22.16 -7.10
C LEU A 284 18.77 21.03 -6.92
N LEU A 285 18.34 20.37 -8.00
CA LEU A 285 17.35 19.29 -7.98
C LEU A 285 17.97 17.94 -7.58
N THR A 286 18.60 17.88 -6.42
CA THR A 286 19.42 16.73 -5.96
C THR A 286 18.64 15.43 -5.76
N ASN A 287 17.31 15.50 -5.73
CA ASN A 287 16.43 14.33 -5.61
C ASN A 287 16.13 13.66 -6.96
N LEU A 288 16.50 14.26 -8.10
CA LEU A 288 16.21 13.70 -9.41
C LEU A 288 16.78 12.28 -9.56
N THR A 289 15.93 11.38 -9.99
CA THR A 289 16.26 10.02 -10.43
C THR A 289 16.31 9.92 -11.94
N GLU A 290 15.55 10.78 -12.63
CA GLU A 290 15.44 10.77 -14.09
C GLU A 290 15.36 12.19 -14.66
N LEU A 291 16.24 12.46 -15.64
CA LEU A 291 16.28 13.70 -16.40
C LEU A 291 16.31 13.39 -17.91
N GLN A 292 15.22 13.68 -18.62
CA GLN A 292 15.11 13.51 -20.07
C GLN A 292 14.89 14.85 -20.77
N LEU A 293 15.86 15.26 -21.58
CA LEU A 293 15.88 16.52 -22.33
C LEU A 293 16.10 16.31 -23.84
N HIS A 294 16.11 15.06 -24.31
CA HIS A 294 16.41 14.73 -25.69
C HIS A 294 15.43 15.32 -26.72
N ASP A 295 15.83 15.33 -28.00
CA ASP A 295 15.00 15.84 -29.11
C ASP A 295 14.48 17.27 -28.84
N ASN A 296 15.43 18.18 -28.61
CA ASN A 296 15.20 19.60 -28.44
C ASN A 296 16.25 20.40 -29.26
N GLN A 297 16.34 21.70 -29.03
CA GLN A 297 17.29 22.63 -29.67
C GLN A 297 18.29 23.19 -28.65
N LEU A 298 18.61 22.42 -27.59
CA LEU A 298 19.48 22.88 -26.50
C LEU A 298 20.92 23.03 -26.98
N VAL A 299 21.60 24.04 -26.44
CA VAL A 299 22.99 24.39 -26.78
C VAL A 299 23.83 24.62 -25.53
N GLY A 300 25.15 24.57 -25.69
CA GLY A 300 26.09 24.81 -24.60
C GLY A 300 26.26 23.61 -23.66
N PRO A 301 27.23 23.70 -22.74
CA PRO A 301 27.59 22.57 -21.89
C PRO A 301 26.49 22.26 -20.87
N LEU A 302 26.44 21.00 -20.43
CA LEU A 302 25.68 20.62 -19.25
C LEU A 302 26.20 21.37 -18.01
N PRO A 303 25.31 21.86 -17.13
CA PRO A 303 25.72 22.35 -15.82
C PRO A 303 26.37 21.23 -15.00
N ASP A 304 27.16 21.58 -13.99
CA ASP A 304 27.76 20.56 -13.12
C ASP A 304 26.67 19.86 -12.29
N LEU A 305 26.41 18.59 -12.62
CA LEU A 305 25.40 17.75 -11.95
C LEU A 305 26.01 16.81 -10.91
N SER A 306 27.25 17.04 -10.45
CA SER A 306 27.93 16.14 -9.50
C SER A 306 27.15 15.85 -8.21
N ASN A 307 26.22 16.73 -7.85
CA ASN A 307 25.39 16.61 -6.64
C ASN A 307 24.18 15.67 -6.81
N PHE A 308 23.94 15.14 -8.01
CA PHE A 308 22.81 14.26 -8.28
C PHE A 308 23.11 12.82 -7.86
N THR A 309 23.05 12.57 -6.55
CA THR A 309 23.42 11.26 -5.97
C THR A 309 22.44 10.14 -6.32
N ASN A 310 21.22 10.46 -6.76
CA ASN A 310 20.16 9.49 -7.06
C ASN A 310 19.85 9.35 -8.56
N LEU A 311 20.51 10.11 -9.43
CA LEU A 311 20.23 10.11 -10.85
C LEU A 311 20.61 8.76 -11.47
N ALA A 312 19.60 8.03 -11.93
CA ALA A 312 19.72 6.74 -12.59
C ALA A 312 19.74 6.90 -14.11
N LEU A 313 18.92 7.79 -14.67
CA LEU A 313 18.80 7.99 -16.11
C LEU A 313 19.05 9.45 -16.48
N LEU A 314 20.01 9.67 -17.40
CA LEU A 314 20.26 10.95 -18.05
C LEU A 314 20.20 10.79 -19.57
N ASP A 315 19.25 11.47 -20.20
CA ASP A 315 19.12 11.50 -21.67
C ASP A 315 19.06 12.94 -22.18
N VAL A 316 20.10 13.33 -22.92
CA VAL A 316 20.24 14.64 -23.55
C VAL A 316 20.51 14.52 -25.06
N SER A 317 20.25 13.34 -25.62
CA SER A 317 20.50 13.01 -27.03
C SER A 317 19.75 13.93 -28.00
N ASN A 318 20.20 13.98 -29.25
CA ASN A 318 19.61 14.81 -30.31
C ASN A 318 19.45 16.29 -29.90
N ASN A 319 20.54 16.89 -29.40
CA ASN A 319 20.67 18.31 -29.08
C ASN A 319 21.99 18.87 -29.68
N GLN A 320 22.28 20.15 -29.51
CA GLN A 320 23.47 20.83 -30.07
C GLN A 320 24.39 21.36 -28.96
N LEU A 321 24.74 20.51 -27.98
CA LEU A 321 25.42 20.92 -26.76
C LEU A 321 26.83 21.50 -27.02
N ASN A 322 27.53 21.02 -28.06
CA ASN A 322 28.86 21.50 -28.45
C ASN A 322 29.82 21.55 -27.26
N MET A 323 30.00 20.42 -26.59
CA MET A 323 30.74 20.33 -25.33
C MET A 323 31.72 19.16 -25.32
N GLU A 324 32.75 19.25 -24.49
CA GLU A 324 33.56 18.08 -24.16
C GLU A 324 32.83 17.16 -23.19
N PHE A 325 33.11 15.85 -23.26
CA PHE A 325 32.59 14.88 -22.30
C PHE A 325 33.02 15.26 -20.86
N PRO A 326 32.08 15.47 -19.92
CA PRO A 326 32.38 16.15 -18.67
C PRO A 326 32.99 15.22 -17.62
N LEU A 327 34.08 15.65 -16.97
CA LEU A 327 34.79 14.84 -15.96
C LEU A 327 33.95 14.54 -14.71
N TRP A 328 33.05 15.44 -14.33
CA TRP A 328 32.18 15.26 -13.17
C TRP A 328 31.18 14.11 -13.34
N MET A 329 30.98 13.59 -14.56
CA MET A 329 30.12 12.44 -14.82
C MET A 329 30.58 11.19 -14.06
N ASN A 330 31.87 11.09 -13.72
CA ASN A 330 32.45 10.04 -12.88
C ASN A 330 31.93 10.05 -11.42
N SER A 331 31.25 11.12 -11.00
CA SER A 331 30.69 11.24 -9.64
C SER A 331 29.27 10.65 -9.51
N LEU A 332 28.59 10.39 -10.63
CA LEU A 332 27.20 9.91 -10.66
C LEU A 332 27.10 8.42 -10.34
N ARG A 333 27.35 8.06 -9.08
CA ARG A 333 27.42 6.66 -8.60
C ARG A 333 26.15 5.84 -8.84
N SER A 334 24.99 6.48 -8.96
CA SER A 334 23.68 5.82 -9.17
C SER A 334 23.29 5.69 -10.64
N LEU A 335 24.09 6.24 -11.57
CA LEU A 335 23.78 6.27 -12.99
C LEU A 335 23.75 4.85 -13.55
N THR A 336 22.63 4.48 -14.15
CA THR A 336 22.41 3.21 -14.83
C THR A 336 22.41 3.37 -16.34
N ASP A 337 21.84 4.46 -16.85
CA ASP A 337 21.59 4.70 -18.26
C ASP A 337 22.01 6.13 -18.64
N LEU A 338 22.90 6.24 -19.62
CA LEU A 338 23.32 7.52 -20.21
C LEU A 338 23.05 7.49 -21.72
N ASP A 339 22.35 8.51 -22.21
CA ASP A 339 22.23 8.77 -23.65
C ASP A 339 22.61 10.23 -23.97
N MET A 340 23.68 10.40 -24.71
CA MET A 340 24.09 11.68 -25.31
C MET A 340 24.36 11.51 -26.81
N SER A 341 23.65 10.59 -27.45
CA SER A 341 23.80 10.34 -28.89
C SER A 341 23.43 11.59 -29.69
N SER A 342 24.16 11.89 -30.76
CA SER A 342 23.91 13.05 -31.61
C SER A 342 23.81 14.39 -30.84
N ALA A 343 24.61 14.56 -29.78
CA ALA A 343 24.58 15.74 -28.92
C ALA A 343 25.74 16.73 -29.18
N SER A 344 26.57 16.47 -30.21
CA SER A 344 27.79 17.23 -30.52
C SER A 344 28.82 17.20 -29.39
N VAL A 345 29.03 16.01 -28.81
CA VAL A 345 29.99 15.78 -27.71
C VAL A 345 31.37 15.45 -28.29
N SER A 346 32.43 16.07 -27.76
CA SER A 346 33.82 15.84 -28.19
C SER A 346 34.75 15.42 -27.04
N GLY A 347 36.01 15.16 -27.38
CA GLY A 347 37.05 14.83 -26.40
C GLY A 347 37.14 13.34 -26.08
N THR A 348 37.79 13.02 -24.96
CA THR A 348 38.07 11.64 -24.53
C THR A 348 37.23 11.24 -23.33
N ILE A 349 36.88 9.95 -23.20
CA ILE A 349 36.19 9.41 -22.03
C ILE A 349 37.21 8.72 -21.11
N SER A 350 37.19 9.07 -19.82
CA SER A 350 38.05 8.43 -18.83
C SER A 350 37.58 7.01 -18.52
N ALA A 351 38.52 6.07 -18.35
CA ALA A 351 38.22 4.69 -17.96
C ALA A 351 37.39 4.61 -16.67
N SER A 352 37.59 5.54 -15.72
CA SER A 352 36.85 5.59 -14.45
C SER A 352 35.36 5.83 -14.61
N PHE A 353 34.91 6.37 -15.75
CA PHE A 353 33.48 6.51 -16.04
C PHE A 353 32.79 5.14 -16.14
N PHE A 354 33.45 4.20 -16.81
CA PHE A 354 32.95 2.84 -16.97
C PHE A 354 33.06 2.01 -15.67
N GLU A 355 33.71 2.54 -14.63
CA GLU A 355 33.78 1.93 -13.28
C GLU A 355 32.58 2.25 -12.39
N LEU A 356 31.60 3.04 -12.87
CA LEU A 356 30.40 3.37 -12.11
C LEU A 356 29.60 2.10 -11.79
N PRO A 357 29.20 1.87 -10.52
CA PRO A 357 28.79 0.57 -10.00
C PRO A 357 27.42 0.07 -10.47
N PHE A 358 26.64 0.89 -11.15
CA PHE A 358 25.32 0.49 -11.67
C PHE A 358 25.15 0.77 -13.16
N LEU A 359 26.21 1.18 -13.86
CA LEU A 359 26.14 1.61 -15.26
C LEU A 359 25.89 0.41 -16.19
N THR A 360 24.70 0.36 -16.80
CA THR A 360 24.25 -0.74 -17.64
C THR A 360 24.18 -0.38 -19.13
N ALA A 361 23.85 0.87 -19.46
CA ALA A 361 23.73 1.33 -20.84
C ALA A 361 24.38 2.70 -21.04
N VAL A 362 25.25 2.80 -22.04
CA VAL A 362 25.88 4.04 -22.48
C VAL A 362 25.68 4.19 -23.98
N LYS A 363 25.06 5.28 -24.41
CA LYS A 363 24.80 5.60 -25.81
C LYS A 363 25.38 6.98 -26.12
N LEU A 364 26.41 6.99 -26.96
CA LEU A 364 27.17 8.17 -27.36
C LEU A 364 27.41 8.19 -28.87
N ALA A 365 26.56 7.51 -29.64
CA ALA A 365 26.69 7.43 -31.09
C ALA A 365 26.54 8.80 -31.77
N ASN A 366 27.11 8.95 -32.96
CA ASN A 366 27.03 10.15 -33.80
C ASN A 366 27.56 11.41 -33.11
N ASN A 367 28.78 11.35 -32.59
CA ASN A 367 29.44 12.44 -31.88
C ASN A 367 30.88 12.64 -32.41
N GLU A 368 31.65 13.48 -31.73
CA GLU A 368 33.02 13.88 -32.06
C GLU A 368 34.03 13.32 -31.04
N ILE A 369 33.68 12.23 -30.34
CA ILE A 369 34.51 11.61 -29.30
C ILE A 369 35.72 10.93 -29.95
N ASN A 370 36.92 11.15 -29.39
CA ASN A 370 38.19 10.73 -29.99
C ASN A 370 39.12 10.01 -29.01
N GLY A 371 40.28 9.58 -29.52
CA GLY A 371 41.33 8.94 -28.71
C GLY A 371 41.09 7.44 -28.49
N THR A 372 41.57 6.93 -27.36
CA THR A 372 41.51 5.51 -27.01
C THR A 372 40.33 5.23 -26.07
N LEU A 373 39.47 4.28 -26.45
CA LEU A 373 38.41 3.75 -25.59
C LEU A 373 38.96 2.65 -24.67
N ASP A 374 39.20 2.97 -23.40
CA ASP A 374 39.76 2.03 -22.43
C ASP A 374 38.70 1.29 -21.60
N LEU A 375 38.53 0.00 -21.90
CA LEU A 375 37.62 -0.94 -21.23
C LEU A 375 38.39 -2.11 -20.58
N SER A 376 39.65 -1.87 -20.19
CA SER A 376 40.52 -2.91 -19.61
C SER A 376 40.12 -3.37 -18.21
N MET A 377 39.30 -2.58 -17.51
CA MET A 377 38.84 -2.83 -16.13
C MET A 377 37.52 -3.63 -16.08
N ASP A 378 37.35 -4.42 -15.02
CA ASP A 378 36.30 -5.45 -14.90
C ASP A 378 35.01 -4.89 -14.26
N THR A 379 34.00 -4.57 -15.07
CA THR A 379 32.64 -4.31 -14.59
C THR A 379 31.65 -5.18 -15.39
N SER A 380 31.31 -6.37 -14.90
CA SER A 380 30.46 -7.36 -15.57
C SER A 380 28.97 -6.95 -15.74
N GLN A 381 28.66 -5.65 -15.69
CA GLN A 381 27.30 -5.10 -15.62
C GLN A 381 26.89 -4.27 -16.84
N LEU A 382 27.84 -3.84 -17.67
CA LEU A 382 27.56 -3.07 -18.88
C LEU A 382 26.94 -3.99 -19.95
N MET A 383 25.73 -3.66 -20.38
CA MET A 383 24.90 -4.43 -21.30
C MET A 383 24.84 -3.82 -22.70
N LEU A 384 25.00 -2.50 -22.80
CA LEU A 384 25.07 -1.77 -24.07
C LEU A 384 26.07 -0.63 -24.00
N LEU A 385 26.99 -0.59 -24.95
CA LEU A 385 27.90 0.52 -25.22
C LEU A 385 27.82 0.87 -26.70
N SER A 386 27.06 1.91 -27.01
CA SER A 386 26.86 2.43 -28.36
C SER A 386 27.77 3.64 -28.57
N MET A 387 28.79 3.48 -29.43
CA MET A 387 29.80 4.51 -29.75
C MET A 387 29.94 4.70 -31.26
N GLU A 388 28.93 4.30 -32.05
CA GLU A 388 28.93 4.36 -33.51
C GLU A 388 29.18 5.79 -34.02
N ASN A 389 29.81 5.92 -35.20
CA ASN A 389 30.04 7.20 -35.88
C ASN A 389 30.68 8.27 -34.97
N ASN A 390 31.86 7.95 -34.45
CA ASN A 390 32.72 8.85 -33.67
C ASN A 390 34.14 8.90 -34.29
N LYS A 391 35.13 9.44 -33.57
CA LYS A 391 36.54 9.56 -33.97
C LYS A 391 37.48 8.67 -33.14
N ILE A 392 37.03 7.49 -32.72
CA ILE A 392 37.83 6.58 -31.88
C ILE A 392 38.93 5.92 -32.70
N ASP A 393 40.19 6.10 -32.27
CA ASP A 393 41.38 5.63 -32.97
C ASP A 393 41.78 4.21 -32.56
N SER A 394 41.52 3.85 -31.30
CA SER A 394 41.92 2.56 -30.72
C SER A 394 41.03 2.20 -29.53
N PHE A 395 41.03 0.91 -29.16
CA PHE A 395 40.29 0.42 -27.99
C PHE A 395 41.07 -0.68 -27.28
N THR A 396 40.88 -0.77 -25.97
CA THR A 396 41.36 -1.89 -25.15
C THR A 396 40.15 -2.61 -24.56
N THR A 397 39.88 -3.85 -25.00
CA THR A 397 38.85 -4.70 -24.39
C THR A 397 39.47 -6.03 -23.96
N ALA A 398 39.26 -6.42 -22.70
CA ALA A 398 39.74 -7.69 -22.18
C ALA A 398 38.62 -8.70 -21.89
N LYS A 399 37.35 -8.25 -21.77
CA LYS A 399 36.30 -9.06 -21.11
C LYS A 399 34.85 -8.91 -21.60
N TYR A 400 34.50 -7.89 -22.40
CA TYR A 400 33.10 -7.71 -22.84
C TYR A 400 32.78 -8.49 -24.12
N PRO A 401 31.59 -9.13 -24.21
CA PRO A 401 31.19 -9.81 -25.43
C PRO A 401 30.94 -8.78 -26.56
N PRO A 402 31.25 -9.12 -27.83
CA PRO A 402 31.05 -8.22 -28.97
C PRO A 402 29.61 -7.70 -29.14
N SER A 403 28.62 -8.39 -28.59
CA SER A 403 27.20 -7.97 -28.61
C SER A 403 26.89 -6.72 -27.78
N VAL A 404 27.74 -6.39 -26.80
CA VAL A 404 27.57 -5.24 -25.90
C VAL A 404 28.07 -3.96 -26.55
N ILE A 405 29.18 -4.03 -27.30
CA ILE A 405 29.91 -2.85 -27.78
C ILE A 405 29.68 -2.67 -29.27
N ARG A 406 29.29 -1.45 -29.68
CA ARG A 406 29.07 -1.08 -31.08
C ARG A 406 30.00 0.07 -31.46
N LEU A 407 30.88 -0.17 -32.43
CA LEU A 407 31.93 0.77 -32.86
C LEU A 407 31.85 1.17 -34.34
N PHE A 408 30.86 0.69 -35.10
CA PHE A 408 30.74 0.98 -36.53
C PHE A 408 30.89 2.48 -36.86
N GLY A 409 31.61 2.81 -37.93
CA GLY A 409 31.81 4.20 -38.37
C GLY A 409 32.96 4.95 -37.67
N ASN A 410 33.78 4.28 -36.85
CA ASN A 410 34.98 4.86 -36.22
C ASN A 410 36.28 4.52 -36.99
N PRO A 411 37.33 5.36 -36.92
CA PRO A 411 38.65 5.09 -37.51
C PRO A 411 39.27 3.74 -37.12
N VAL A 412 39.02 3.28 -35.89
CA VAL A 412 39.45 1.95 -35.41
C VAL A 412 38.93 0.80 -36.28
N CYS A 413 37.76 0.95 -36.90
CA CYS A 413 37.17 -0.04 -37.80
C CYS A 413 37.85 -0.11 -39.16
N GLU A 414 38.68 0.87 -39.52
CA GLU A 414 39.43 0.92 -40.79
C GLU A 414 40.82 0.29 -40.67
N THR A 415 41.38 0.24 -39.45
CA THR A 415 42.81 -0.04 -39.21
C THR A 415 43.10 -1.41 -38.62
N SER A 416 42.16 -2.07 -37.94
CA SER A 416 42.38 -3.38 -37.29
C SER A 416 41.96 -4.56 -38.17
N LYS A 417 42.91 -5.43 -38.53
CA LYS A 417 42.69 -6.68 -39.29
C LYS A 417 42.32 -7.89 -38.40
N SER A 418 41.86 -7.68 -37.16
CA SER A 418 41.53 -8.78 -36.23
C SER A 418 40.05 -9.18 -36.34
N THR A 419 39.75 -10.48 -36.21
CA THR A 419 38.37 -11.01 -36.29
C THR A 419 37.42 -10.34 -35.28
N LEU A 420 37.93 -10.01 -34.09
CA LEU A 420 37.18 -9.33 -33.01
C LEU A 420 36.73 -7.92 -33.40
N SER A 421 37.58 -7.17 -34.12
CA SER A 421 37.22 -5.83 -34.61
C SER A 421 36.17 -5.88 -35.73
N GLY A 422 36.16 -6.95 -36.52
CA GLY A 422 35.15 -7.15 -37.56
C GLY A 422 33.73 -7.38 -37.02
N GLU A 423 33.56 -7.95 -35.83
CA GLU A 423 32.25 -8.15 -35.19
C GLU A 423 31.72 -6.87 -34.53
N LEU A 424 32.60 -6.11 -33.86
CA LEU A 424 32.27 -4.83 -33.19
C LEU A 424 31.91 -3.70 -34.17
N CYS A 425 32.40 -3.81 -35.41
CA CYS A 425 32.22 -2.84 -36.48
C CYS A 425 31.16 -3.26 -37.51
N GLN A 426 30.26 -4.20 -37.19
CA GLN A 426 29.15 -4.60 -38.05
C GLN A 426 27.86 -3.80 -37.79
N THR A 427 27.11 -3.52 -38.85
CA THR A 427 25.76 -2.95 -38.79
C THR A 427 24.75 -4.06 -38.51
N ASN A 428 24.63 -4.53 -37.26
CA ASN A 428 23.58 -5.50 -36.93
C ASN A 428 22.25 -4.81 -36.60
N SER A 429 21.26 -5.20 -37.39
CA SER A 429 19.83 -4.90 -37.28
C SER A 429 19.23 -5.48 -35.99
N SER A 430 18.49 -4.62 -35.29
CA SER A 430 17.43 -4.89 -34.31
C SER A 430 17.21 -6.35 -33.92
N SER A 431 17.65 -6.72 -32.71
CA SER A 431 17.21 -7.93 -32.02
C SER A 431 15.81 -7.72 -31.43
N SER A 432 14.80 -8.37 -32.02
CA SER A 432 13.47 -8.52 -31.44
C SER A 432 13.53 -9.37 -30.18
N VAL A 433 12.91 -8.91 -29.09
CA VAL A 433 12.82 -9.65 -27.82
C VAL A 433 11.79 -10.78 -27.96
N SER A 434 12.14 -11.96 -27.45
CA SER A 434 11.30 -13.16 -27.39
C SER A 434 10.14 -13.01 -26.41
N THR A 435 8.99 -13.57 -26.79
CA THR A 435 7.80 -13.76 -25.94
C THR A 435 8.12 -14.49 -24.64
N TYR A 436 7.73 -13.92 -23.51
CA TYR A 436 7.94 -14.50 -22.18
C TYR A 436 6.73 -15.33 -21.75
N GLY A 437 6.99 -16.56 -21.30
CA GLY A 437 6.02 -17.34 -20.51
C GLY A 437 4.88 -18.01 -21.29
N GLN A 438 5.19 -18.96 -22.17
CA GLN A 438 4.26 -20.05 -22.42
C GLN A 438 4.72 -21.28 -21.62
N GLY A 439 3.95 -21.64 -20.60
CA GLY A 439 4.02 -23.00 -20.06
C GLY A 439 3.68 -24.00 -21.17
N ASN A 440 4.33 -25.17 -21.16
CA ASN A 440 4.08 -26.26 -22.10
C ASN A 440 2.69 -26.90 -21.85
N CYS A 441 1.62 -26.18 -22.17
CA CYS A 441 0.26 -26.72 -22.20
C CYS A 441 -0.13 -27.06 -23.64
N SER A 442 -0.47 -28.31 -23.91
CA SER A 442 -0.85 -28.81 -25.25
C SER A 442 -2.31 -28.53 -25.64
N ASN A 443 -3.06 -27.80 -24.80
CA ASN A 443 -4.50 -27.63 -24.94
C ASN A 443 -4.85 -26.48 -25.91
N THR A 444 -5.86 -26.70 -26.75
CA THR A 444 -6.49 -25.65 -27.58
C THR A 444 -7.77 -25.19 -26.90
N CYS A 445 -7.94 -23.88 -26.71
CA CYS A 445 -9.13 -23.32 -26.08
C CYS A 445 -10.20 -22.92 -27.10
N PRO A 446 -11.50 -22.96 -26.74
CA PRO A 446 -12.58 -22.47 -27.58
C PRO A 446 -12.42 -20.97 -27.91
N SER A 447 -13.11 -20.50 -28.97
CA SER A 447 -13.08 -19.08 -29.35
C SER A 447 -13.55 -18.17 -28.21
N GLY A 448 -12.75 -17.16 -27.88
CA GLY A 448 -12.98 -16.24 -26.75
C GLY A 448 -12.30 -16.66 -25.43
N TYR A 449 -11.67 -17.84 -25.37
CA TYR A 449 -10.97 -18.35 -24.20
C TYR A 449 -9.46 -18.43 -24.43
N GLN A 450 -8.68 -18.27 -23.37
CA GLN A 450 -7.23 -18.38 -23.40
C GLN A 450 -6.74 -19.48 -22.46
N VAL A 451 -5.60 -20.08 -22.82
CA VAL A 451 -4.95 -21.11 -22.00
C VAL A 451 -4.38 -20.45 -20.77
N TYR A 452 -4.85 -20.86 -19.59
CA TYR A 452 -4.29 -20.46 -18.30
C TYR A 452 -3.02 -21.29 -18.02
N PRO A 453 -1.80 -20.72 -18.10
CA PRO A 453 -0.59 -21.53 -18.13
C PRO A 453 -0.28 -22.29 -16.83
N ALA A 454 -0.77 -21.81 -15.68
CA ALA A 454 -0.50 -22.44 -14.39
C ALA A 454 -1.32 -23.73 -14.15
N GLU A 455 -2.50 -23.83 -14.77
CA GLU A 455 -3.42 -24.95 -14.56
C GLU A 455 -3.72 -25.76 -15.84
N CYS A 456 -3.20 -25.30 -16.98
CA CYS A 456 -3.51 -25.82 -18.31
C CYS A 456 -5.03 -25.94 -18.59
N SER A 457 -5.82 -25.01 -18.05
CA SER A 457 -7.26 -24.89 -18.27
C SER A 457 -7.58 -23.72 -19.21
N CYS A 458 -8.85 -23.57 -19.63
CA CYS A 458 -9.30 -22.47 -20.47
C CYS A 458 -10.14 -21.49 -19.66
N ALA A 459 -9.76 -20.22 -19.67
CA ALA A 459 -10.47 -19.15 -18.96
C ALA A 459 -10.39 -17.83 -19.74
N ILE A 460 -11.21 -16.85 -19.35
CA ILE A 460 -11.22 -15.50 -19.92
C ILE A 460 -10.45 -14.59 -18.95
N PRO A 461 -9.19 -14.21 -19.28
CA PRO A 461 -8.42 -13.31 -18.43
C PRO A 461 -8.94 -11.88 -18.54
N TYR A 462 -8.63 -11.09 -17.52
CA TYR A 462 -8.68 -9.64 -17.61
C TYR A 462 -7.37 -9.12 -18.21
N GLU A 463 -7.47 -8.28 -19.22
CA GLU A 463 -6.30 -7.87 -20.02
C GLU A 463 -6.17 -6.37 -20.15
N GLY A 464 -4.93 -5.93 -20.30
CA GLY A 464 -4.62 -4.58 -20.68
C GLY A 464 -3.12 -4.34 -20.73
N VAL A 465 -2.76 -3.11 -21.03
CA VAL A 465 -1.38 -2.67 -21.20
C VAL A 465 -1.05 -1.68 -20.08
N LEU A 466 -0.06 -2.00 -19.26
CA LEU A 466 0.55 -1.05 -18.34
C LEU A 466 1.62 -0.25 -19.08
N ILE A 467 1.57 1.07 -18.99
CA ILE A 467 2.52 1.98 -19.62
C ILE A 467 3.20 2.78 -18.51
N TYR A 468 4.45 2.45 -18.24
CA TYR A 468 5.30 3.14 -17.29
C TYR A 468 5.98 4.33 -17.98
N ARG A 469 5.67 5.55 -17.53
CA ARG A 469 6.04 6.77 -18.27
C ARG A 469 7.52 7.15 -18.15
N ALA A 470 8.15 6.76 -17.05
CA ALA A 470 9.48 7.19 -16.65
C ALA A 470 10.14 6.10 -15.78
N PRO A 471 10.40 4.92 -16.35
CA PRO A 471 11.21 3.92 -15.66
C PRO A 471 12.66 4.41 -15.57
N SER A 472 13.28 4.22 -14.41
CA SER A 472 14.66 4.60 -14.12
C SER A 472 15.70 3.70 -14.81
N PHE A 473 15.30 2.99 -15.87
CA PHE A 473 16.11 2.06 -16.64
C PHE A 473 15.57 2.01 -18.08
N THR A 474 16.43 1.82 -19.08
CA THR A 474 16.00 1.71 -20.50
C THR A 474 16.11 0.30 -21.08
N GLN A 475 16.53 -0.66 -20.25
CA GLN A 475 16.65 -2.05 -20.64
C GLN A 475 15.96 -2.98 -19.66
N LEU A 476 15.24 -3.98 -20.18
CA LEU A 476 14.67 -5.07 -19.39
C LEU A 476 15.77 -6.10 -19.11
N ILE A 477 16.58 -5.80 -18.11
CA ILE A 477 17.65 -6.69 -17.68
C ILE A 477 17.01 -7.77 -16.82
N ASN A 478 16.85 -8.97 -17.40
CA ASN A 478 16.52 -10.23 -16.72
C ASN A 478 15.01 -10.51 -16.41
N GLN A 479 14.66 -11.80 -16.31
CA GLN A 479 13.34 -12.27 -15.85
C GLN A 479 12.96 -11.72 -14.46
N THR A 480 13.94 -11.27 -13.68
CA THR A 480 13.79 -10.73 -12.32
C THR A 480 12.94 -9.46 -12.29
N VAL A 481 13.17 -8.48 -13.18
CA VAL A 481 12.42 -7.19 -13.17
C VAL A 481 10.93 -7.42 -13.48
N LEU A 482 10.63 -8.23 -14.49
CA LEU A 482 9.26 -8.62 -14.82
C LEU A 482 8.62 -9.49 -13.74
N SER A 483 9.41 -10.32 -13.04
CA SER A 483 8.91 -11.10 -11.90
C SER A 483 8.51 -10.22 -10.70
N VAL A 484 9.28 -9.16 -10.42
CA VAL A 484 8.96 -8.16 -9.39
C VAL A 484 7.67 -7.44 -9.76
N LEU A 485 7.55 -7.00 -11.02
CA LEU A 485 6.33 -6.38 -11.52
C LEU A 485 5.11 -7.28 -11.36
N ALA A 486 5.19 -8.53 -11.81
CA ALA A 486 4.05 -9.44 -11.73
C ALA A 486 3.69 -9.82 -10.27
N SER A 487 4.67 -9.84 -9.35
CA SER A 487 4.40 -10.01 -7.92
C SER A 487 3.71 -8.80 -7.31
N ALA A 488 4.15 -7.59 -7.64
CA ALA A 488 3.50 -6.36 -7.20
C ALA A 488 2.05 -6.29 -7.72
N LEU A 489 1.83 -6.65 -9.00
CA LEU A 489 0.48 -6.71 -9.59
C LEU A 489 -0.41 -7.71 -8.88
N ALA A 490 0.11 -8.90 -8.59
CA ALA A 490 -0.63 -9.93 -7.87
C ALA A 490 -1.05 -9.45 -6.46
N GLU A 491 -0.13 -8.79 -5.74
CA GLU A 491 -0.38 -8.24 -4.41
C GLU A 491 -1.48 -7.16 -4.43
N ASN A 492 -1.36 -6.16 -5.30
CA ASN A 492 -2.32 -5.07 -5.36
C ASN A 492 -3.71 -5.51 -5.83
N LEU A 493 -3.78 -6.49 -6.73
CA LEU A 493 -5.03 -7.08 -7.17
C LEU A 493 -5.60 -8.11 -6.19
N SER A 494 -4.87 -8.45 -5.13
CA SER A 494 -5.22 -9.52 -4.18
C SER A 494 -5.47 -10.88 -4.87
N VAL A 495 -4.67 -11.19 -5.90
CA VAL A 495 -4.70 -12.46 -6.64
C VAL A 495 -3.40 -13.25 -6.41
N GLN A 496 -3.39 -14.54 -6.74
CA GLN A 496 -2.16 -15.33 -6.67
C GLN A 496 -1.17 -14.91 -7.77
N ARG A 497 0.13 -15.00 -7.48
CA ARG A 497 1.19 -14.70 -8.47
C ARG A 497 1.01 -15.51 -9.77
N THR A 498 0.57 -16.76 -9.68
CA THR A 498 0.32 -17.64 -10.82
C THR A 498 -0.79 -17.14 -11.75
N GLN A 499 -1.73 -16.34 -11.25
CA GLN A 499 -2.82 -15.76 -12.03
C GLN A 499 -2.38 -14.58 -12.90
N VAL A 500 -1.22 -13.97 -12.62
CA VAL A 500 -0.69 -12.82 -13.38
C VAL A 500 0.32 -13.29 -14.42
N VAL A 501 -0.03 -13.10 -15.69
CA VAL A 501 0.81 -13.41 -16.84
C VAL A 501 1.24 -12.11 -17.52
N ILE A 502 2.54 -11.90 -17.68
CA ILE A 502 3.10 -10.85 -18.53
C ILE A 502 3.28 -11.46 -19.91
N LYS A 503 2.57 -10.94 -20.91
CA LYS A 503 2.62 -11.43 -22.30
C LYS A 503 3.79 -10.83 -23.07
N SER A 504 4.00 -9.54 -22.91
CA SER A 504 5.06 -8.78 -23.58
C SER A 504 5.49 -7.60 -22.70
N ALA A 505 6.72 -7.15 -22.87
CA ALA A 505 7.26 -5.97 -22.20
C ALA A 505 8.28 -5.31 -23.13
N GLU A 506 8.00 -4.08 -23.56
CA GLU A 506 8.77 -3.39 -24.59
C GLU A 506 8.81 -1.88 -24.33
N PHE A 507 9.96 -1.26 -24.56
CA PHE A 507 10.09 0.19 -24.56
C PHE A 507 9.59 0.77 -25.89
N ASN A 508 8.72 1.77 -25.83
CA ASN A 508 8.30 2.50 -27.01
C ASN A 508 9.31 3.60 -27.39
N ALA A 509 9.08 4.27 -28.53
CA ALA A 509 9.94 5.35 -29.02
C ALA A 509 10.02 6.59 -28.09
N GLN A 510 9.16 6.68 -27.07
CA GLN A 510 9.15 7.74 -26.06
C GLN A 510 9.81 7.29 -24.74
N ASN A 511 10.57 6.19 -24.77
CA ASN A 511 11.20 5.57 -23.60
C ASN A 511 10.21 5.19 -22.50
N GLN A 512 8.95 4.91 -22.86
CA GLN A 512 7.95 4.38 -21.93
C GLN A 512 7.95 2.86 -22.01
N LEU A 513 7.99 2.20 -20.86
CA LEU A 513 7.91 0.74 -20.79
C LEU A 513 6.44 0.32 -20.88
N THR A 514 6.08 -0.33 -21.97
CA THR A 514 4.76 -0.94 -22.18
C THR A 514 4.80 -2.40 -21.79
N VAL A 515 3.86 -2.85 -20.95
CA VAL A 515 3.77 -4.22 -20.46
C VAL A 515 2.36 -4.73 -20.65
N GLU A 516 2.19 -5.70 -21.55
CA GLU A 516 0.90 -6.36 -21.76
C GLU A 516 0.70 -7.45 -20.69
N ILE A 517 -0.42 -7.37 -19.97
CA ILE A 517 -0.75 -8.28 -18.88
C ILE A 517 -2.06 -9.02 -19.14
N ALA A 518 -2.14 -10.24 -18.61
CA ALA A 518 -3.35 -11.03 -18.47
C ALA A 518 -3.49 -11.56 -17.05
N VAL A 519 -4.62 -11.29 -16.41
CA VAL A 519 -4.95 -11.73 -15.05
C VAL A 519 -6.07 -12.75 -15.12
N PHE A 520 -5.75 -14.01 -14.86
CA PHE A 520 -6.67 -15.12 -14.94
C PHE A 520 -7.52 -15.24 -13.66
N PRO A 521 -8.80 -15.63 -13.75
CA PRO A 521 -9.61 -15.96 -12.58
C PRO A 521 -9.02 -17.18 -11.85
N ASN A 522 -9.49 -17.45 -10.63
CA ASN A 522 -9.06 -18.62 -9.87
C ASN A 522 -9.45 -19.91 -10.63
N GLY A 523 -8.70 -20.99 -10.47
CA GLY A 523 -8.84 -22.23 -11.24
C GLY A 523 -10.20 -22.92 -11.27
N ALA A 524 -11.07 -22.60 -10.31
CA ALA A 524 -12.45 -23.07 -10.28
C ALA A 524 -13.40 -22.27 -11.20
N GLU A 525 -13.00 -21.07 -11.63
CA GLU A 525 -13.82 -20.11 -12.35
C GLU A 525 -13.31 -19.91 -13.79
N ILE A 526 -14.27 -19.73 -14.69
CA ILE A 526 -13.99 -19.58 -16.13
C ILE A 526 -13.90 -18.09 -16.54
N ARG A 527 -14.52 -17.19 -15.77
CA ARG A 527 -14.55 -15.73 -16.00
C ARG A 527 -14.67 -14.98 -14.67
N TRP A 528 -14.18 -13.74 -14.62
CA TRP A 528 -14.34 -12.83 -13.48
C TRP A 528 -15.80 -12.42 -13.24
N SER A 529 -16.19 -12.26 -11.97
CA SER A 529 -17.46 -11.61 -11.61
C SER A 529 -17.48 -10.12 -12.02
N ARG A 530 -18.66 -9.49 -12.14
CA ARG A 530 -18.73 -8.06 -12.51
C ARG A 530 -18.13 -7.16 -11.43
N ASP A 531 -18.35 -7.50 -10.17
CA ASP A 531 -17.82 -6.73 -9.05
C ASP A 531 -16.29 -6.82 -8.98
N ASP A 532 -15.73 -8.01 -9.23
CA ASP A 532 -14.27 -8.19 -9.23
C ASP A 532 -13.62 -7.55 -10.46
N PHE A 533 -14.33 -7.57 -11.60
CA PHE A 533 -13.94 -6.80 -12.77
C PHE A 533 -13.87 -5.29 -12.48
N LEU A 534 -14.91 -4.71 -11.87
CA LEU A 534 -14.93 -3.29 -11.53
C LEU A 534 -13.85 -2.93 -10.52
N LYS A 535 -13.62 -3.78 -9.51
CA LYS A 535 -12.51 -3.59 -8.56
C LYS A 535 -11.16 -3.59 -9.27
N MET A 536 -10.91 -4.58 -10.13
CA MET A 536 -9.64 -4.70 -10.85
C MET A 536 -9.43 -3.56 -11.85
N SER A 537 -10.47 -3.19 -12.61
CA SER A 537 -10.45 -2.04 -13.51
C SER A 537 -10.18 -0.74 -12.75
N SER A 538 -10.80 -0.56 -11.59
CA SER A 538 -10.56 0.62 -10.76
C SER A 538 -9.16 0.63 -10.12
N ILE A 539 -8.64 -0.51 -9.65
CA ILE A 539 -7.28 -0.60 -9.06
C ILE A 539 -6.22 -0.33 -10.13
N LEU A 540 -6.31 -0.96 -11.29
CA LEU A 540 -5.34 -0.78 -12.38
C LEU A 540 -5.49 0.58 -13.04
N GLY A 541 -6.72 1.10 -13.09
CA GLY A 541 -7.05 2.37 -13.72
C GLY A 541 -6.66 3.61 -12.94
N ARG A 542 -6.51 3.50 -11.61
CA ARG A 542 -5.99 4.54 -10.69
C ARG A 542 -4.45 4.58 -10.73
N ASP A 543 -3.82 5.26 -9.77
CA ASP A 543 -2.36 5.31 -9.56
C ASP A 543 -1.80 3.90 -9.42
N GLY A 544 -1.58 3.26 -10.57
CA GLY A 544 -1.41 1.83 -10.69
C GLY A 544 -0.19 1.30 -9.96
N VAL A 545 -0.05 -0.01 -10.08
CA VAL A 545 0.98 -0.80 -9.40
C VAL A 545 2.34 -0.55 -10.04
N ALA A 546 3.06 0.48 -9.61
CA ALA A 546 4.44 0.70 -10.01
C ALA A 546 5.38 0.25 -8.90
N PRO A 547 6.18 -0.82 -9.12
CA PRO A 547 7.34 -1.08 -8.29
C PRO A 547 8.33 0.10 -8.36
N ASP A 548 9.19 0.20 -7.35
CA ASP A 548 10.27 1.18 -7.33
C ASP A 548 11.09 1.11 -8.63
N GLY A 549 11.38 2.28 -9.21
CA GLY A 549 12.13 2.41 -10.46
C GLY A 549 11.33 2.23 -11.74
N PHE A 550 10.04 1.88 -11.71
CA PHE A 550 9.20 1.87 -12.92
C PHE A 550 8.57 3.24 -13.23
N GLY A 551 8.54 4.15 -12.25
CA GLY A 551 7.88 5.46 -12.40
C GLY A 551 6.36 5.36 -12.51
N PRO A 552 5.66 6.48 -12.77
CA PRO A 552 4.21 6.53 -12.74
C PRO A 552 3.60 5.67 -13.87
N PRO A 553 2.67 4.74 -13.53
CA PRO A 553 2.01 3.90 -14.52
C PRO A 553 0.77 4.57 -15.09
N MET A 554 0.44 4.23 -16.33
CA MET A 554 -0.90 4.27 -16.88
C MET A 554 -1.34 2.84 -17.12
N PHE A 555 -2.62 2.56 -16.99
CA PHE A 555 -3.19 1.36 -17.54
C PHE A 555 -3.94 1.71 -18.82
N GLN A 556 -4.03 0.77 -19.75
CA GLN A 556 -4.88 0.86 -20.92
C GLN A 556 -5.61 -0.48 -21.03
N GLN A 557 -6.87 -0.49 -20.64
CA GLN A 557 -7.66 -1.70 -20.62
C GLN A 557 -7.90 -2.23 -22.04
N SER A 558 -7.72 -3.54 -22.24
CA SER A 558 -8.15 -4.20 -23.47
C SER A 558 -9.68 -4.29 -23.49
N SER A 559 -10.30 -4.17 -24.66
CA SER A 559 -11.76 -4.20 -24.76
C SER A 559 -12.33 -5.50 -24.17
N PHE A 560 -13.00 -5.40 -23.03
CA PHE A 560 -13.64 -6.53 -22.37
C PHE A 560 -15.13 -6.54 -22.70
N ASP A 561 -15.60 -7.57 -23.41
CA ASP A 561 -17.01 -7.67 -23.79
C ASP A 561 -17.77 -8.61 -22.85
N TYR A 562 -18.50 -8.02 -21.91
CA TYR A 562 -19.37 -8.75 -20.98
C TYR A 562 -20.62 -9.37 -21.66
N SER A 563 -20.84 -9.12 -22.97
CA SER A 563 -21.96 -9.69 -23.72
C SER A 563 -21.74 -11.13 -24.19
N VAL A 564 -20.50 -11.63 -24.15
CA VAL A 564 -20.16 -13.00 -24.57
C VAL A 564 -20.36 -13.97 -23.38
N GLY A 565 -21.57 -14.50 -23.27
CA GLY A 565 -21.90 -15.56 -22.29
C GLY A 565 -23.33 -15.44 -21.81
N SER A 566 -24.25 -16.07 -22.54
CA SER A 566 -25.63 -16.22 -22.13
C SER A 566 -25.71 -16.94 -20.78
N ASP A 567 -26.18 -16.25 -19.74
CA ASP A 567 -26.72 -16.92 -18.55
C ASP A 567 -28.06 -17.57 -18.93
N THR A 568 -28.05 -18.60 -19.77
CA THR A 568 -29.17 -19.53 -19.92
C THR A 568 -29.09 -20.54 -18.80
N ASN A 569 -29.50 -20.14 -17.61
CA ASN A 569 -29.96 -21.05 -16.55
C ASN A 569 -30.90 -20.31 -15.59
N GLY A 570 -31.92 -19.68 -16.17
CA GLY A 570 -33.16 -19.42 -15.46
C GLY A 570 -34.01 -20.67 -15.51
N ASN A 571 -33.96 -21.52 -14.48
CA ASN A 571 -35.02 -22.50 -14.26
C ASN A 571 -36.29 -21.72 -13.87
N THR A 572 -37.09 -21.34 -14.86
CA THR A 572 -38.44 -20.82 -14.62
C THR A 572 -39.28 -21.96 -14.06
N LEU A 573 -39.59 -21.89 -12.77
CA LEU A 573 -40.58 -22.77 -12.16
C LEU A 573 -41.94 -22.51 -12.84
N SER A 574 -42.58 -23.56 -13.36
CA SER A 574 -43.88 -23.48 -14.03
C SER A 574 -44.93 -22.79 -13.14
N THR A 575 -45.75 -21.93 -13.72
CA THR A 575 -46.91 -21.24 -13.10
C THR A 575 -47.84 -22.19 -12.35
N VAL A 576 -47.85 -23.48 -12.70
CA VAL A 576 -48.64 -24.52 -12.03
C VAL A 576 -48.05 -24.92 -10.66
N ALA A 577 -46.74 -24.82 -10.46
CA ALA A 577 -46.08 -25.10 -9.18
C ALA A 577 -46.35 -24.00 -8.14
N ILE A 578 -46.51 -22.74 -8.58
CA ILE A 578 -46.80 -21.59 -7.71
C ILE A 578 -48.23 -21.69 -7.14
N ILE A 579 -49.20 -22.13 -7.95
CA ILE A 579 -50.60 -22.27 -7.53
C ILE A 579 -50.77 -23.43 -6.51
N GLY A 580 -49.99 -24.49 -6.63
CA GLY A 580 -50.00 -25.61 -5.66
C GLY A 580 -49.47 -25.24 -4.27
N ILE A 581 -48.49 -24.33 -4.19
CA ILE A 581 -47.86 -23.91 -2.93
C ILE A 581 -48.74 -22.91 -2.16
N CYS A 582 -49.54 -22.09 -2.85
CA CYS A 582 -50.43 -21.12 -2.22
C CYS A 582 -51.68 -21.74 -1.56
N ILE A 583 -52.19 -22.87 -2.09
CA ILE A 583 -53.42 -23.50 -1.56
C ILE A 583 -53.12 -24.42 -0.35
N GLY A 584 -51.93 -25.03 -0.29
CA GLY A 584 -51.50 -25.84 0.85
C GLY A 584 -51.09 -25.03 2.09
N SER A 585 -50.63 -23.79 1.91
CA SER A 585 -50.08 -22.96 2.99
C SER A 585 -51.15 -22.23 3.82
N ALA A 586 -52.33 -21.93 3.26
CA ALA A 586 -53.41 -21.25 3.99
C ALA A 586 -54.12 -22.15 5.03
N ALA A 587 -54.28 -23.44 4.74
CA ALA A 587 -54.88 -24.40 5.67
C ALA A 587 -53.95 -24.73 6.84
N LEU A 588 -52.63 -24.81 6.58
CA LEU A 588 -51.62 -25.07 7.60
C LEU A 588 -51.44 -23.86 8.53
N ALA A 589 -51.44 -22.64 7.98
CA ALA A 589 -51.31 -21.40 8.77
C ALA A 589 -52.48 -21.19 9.75
N SER A 590 -53.71 -21.55 9.35
CA SER A 590 -54.90 -21.40 10.19
C SER A 590 -54.89 -22.33 11.43
N ILE A 591 -54.38 -23.55 11.25
CA ILE A 591 -54.22 -24.54 12.32
C ILE A 591 -53.05 -24.17 13.23
N ILE A 592 -51.95 -23.69 12.65
CA ILE A 592 -50.75 -23.24 13.40
C ILE A 592 -51.07 -22.00 14.24
N ILE A 593 -51.85 -21.05 13.76
CA ILE A 593 -52.22 -19.85 14.53
C ILE A 593 -53.15 -20.22 15.70
N GLY A 594 -54.11 -21.13 15.51
CA GLY A 594 -55.00 -21.60 16.58
C GLY A 594 -54.29 -22.38 17.68
N VAL A 595 -53.31 -23.22 17.32
CA VAL A 595 -52.49 -23.98 18.28
C VAL A 595 -51.47 -23.08 18.97
N THR A 596 -50.85 -22.14 18.26
CA THR A 596 -49.88 -21.19 18.82
C THR A 596 -50.53 -20.24 19.83
N CYS A 597 -51.76 -19.76 19.58
CA CYS A 597 -52.50 -18.91 20.53
C CYS A 597 -52.86 -19.65 21.84
N PHE A 598 -53.12 -20.96 21.77
CA PHE A 598 -53.39 -21.80 22.95
C PHE A 598 -52.12 -22.19 23.73
N VAL A 599 -50.98 -22.31 23.04
CA VAL A 599 -49.66 -22.63 23.65
C VAL A 599 -49.02 -21.39 24.27
N CYS A 600 -49.18 -20.20 23.69
CA CYS A 600 -48.66 -18.93 24.21
C CYS A 600 -49.33 -18.49 25.53
N LEU A 601 -50.50 -19.01 25.88
CA LEU A 601 -51.17 -18.73 27.15
C LEU A 601 -50.76 -19.67 28.30
N ARG A 602 -49.80 -20.60 28.12
CA ARG A 602 -49.49 -21.62 29.15
C ARG A 602 -48.04 -21.85 29.55
N LYS A 603 -47.05 -21.11 29.06
CA LYS A 603 -45.65 -21.24 29.52
C LYS A 603 -44.85 -20.04 28.98
N ASP A 604 -44.61 -18.97 29.74
CA ASP A 604 -43.71 -18.89 30.90
C ASP A 604 -42.99 -20.18 31.28
N LYS A 605 -41.90 -20.45 30.56
CA LYS A 605 -40.57 -20.84 31.08
C LYS A 605 -39.75 -21.58 30.01
N LYS A 606 -38.48 -21.16 29.91
CA LYS A 606 -37.30 -21.82 29.31
C LYS A 606 -37.03 -21.64 27.80
N ASN A 607 -36.15 -20.67 27.55
CA ASN A 607 -35.11 -20.48 26.53
C ASN A 607 -34.91 -21.46 25.35
N ASN A 608 -34.81 -20.82 24.17
CA ASN A 608 -33.68 -20.73 23.22
C ASN A 608 -33.60 -21.57 21.93
N LYS A 609 -33.16 -20.81 20.90
CA LYS A 609 -32.34 -21.09 19.70
C LYS A 609 -33.04 -21.54 18.41
N ALA A 610 -33.04 -20.64 17.40
CA ALA A 610 -32.14 -20.73 16.22
C ALA A 610 -32.54 -19.72 15.12
N ALA A 611 -31.73 -18.68 14.86
CA ALA A 611 -31.58 -18.02 13.56
C ALA A 611 -30.48 -16.94 13.61
N GLU A 612 -29.21 -17.34 13.43
CA GLU A 612 -28.10 -16.44 13.09
C GLU A 612 -27.19 -17.17 12.11
N LEU A 613 -27.29 -16.84 10.82
CA LEU A 613 -26.26 -17.19 9.83
C LEU A 613 -26.47 -16.36 8.55
N SER A 614 -25.96 -15.12 8.56
CA SER A 614 -25.32 -14.44 7.41
C SER A 614 -25.24 -12.93 7.63
N ASN A 615 -24.32 -12.50 8.49
CA ASN A 615 -23.82 -11.13 8.51
C ASN A 615 -22.32 -11.20 8.90
N PRO A 616 -21.38 -10.57 8.17
CA PRO A 616 -19.95 -10.60 8.51
C PRO A 616 -19.62 -9.86 9.83
N PHE A 617 -20.60 -9.14 10.39
CA PHE A 617 -20.65 -8.62 11.77
C PHE A 617 -21.90 -9.09 12.53
N GLY A 618 -22.61 -10.10 12.02
CA GLY A 618 -23.87 -10.60 12.58
C GLY A 618 -23.73 -11.06 14.02
N ALA A 619 -22.65 -11.82 14.27
CA ALA A 619 -22.39 -12.40 15.57
C ALA A 619 -22.15 -11.37 16.70
N TRP A 620 -21.92 -10.09 16.38
CA TRP A 620 -21.59 -9.05 17.37
C TRP A 620 -22.63 -7.95 17.52
N ASN A 621 -23.67 -7.90 16.67
CA ASN A 621 -24.64 -6.81 16.69
C ASN A 621 -26.06 -7.33 16.94
N THR A 622 -26.37 -7.63 18.21
CA THR A 622 -27.73 -7.49 18.78
C THR A 622 -27.83 -7.51 20.32
N ASP A 623 -26.76 -7.67 21.11
CA ASP A 623 -26.90 -7.92 22.58
C ASP A 623 -26.24 -6.91 23.53
N TRP A 624 -25.99 -5.65 23.12
CA TRP A 624 -25.37 -4.65 24.01
C TRP A 624 -26.31 -3.54 24.48
N ARG A 625 -27.55 -3.50 23.98
CA ARG A 625 -28.53 -2.46 24.35
C ARG A 625 -29.42 -2.80 25.55
N ASP A 626 -29.33 -4.03 26.08
CA ASP A 626 -30.00 -4.40 27.32
C ASP A 626 -28.98 -4.62 28.45
N ASN A 627 -29.11 -3.80 29.49
CA ASN A 627 -28.45 -3.96 30.78
C ASN A 627 -28.84 -5.31 31.42
N ASP A 628 -28.19 -6.43 31.04
CA ASP A 628 -27.76 -7.50 31.95
C ASP A 628 -27.01 -8.69 31.29
N SER A 629 -26.68 -8.68 30.00
CA SER A 629 -26.06 -9.88 29.38
C SER A 629 -25.18 -9.61 28.16
N ALA A 630 -24.04 -8.96 28.36
CA ALA A 630 -22.95 -8.95 27.40
C ALA A 630 -22.31 -10.35 27.26
N PRO A 631 -21.72 -10.71 26.09
CA PRO A 631 -20.85 -11.87 26.02
C PRO A 631 -19.72 -11.65 27.01
N LYS A 632 -19.51 -12.60 27.91
CA LYS A 632 -18.38 -12.59 28.84
C LYS A 632 -17.07 -12.80 28.06
N LEU A 633 -16.66 -11.83 27.25
CA LEU A 633 -15.24 -11.51 27.10
C LEU A 633 -14.79 -11.22 28.54
N LYS A 634 -14.11 -12.17 29.18
CA LYS A 634 -13.58 -11.95 30.52
C LYS A 634 -12.57 -10.81 30.43
N GLY A 635 -12.98 -9.55 30.61
CA GLY A 635 -12.06 -8.43 30.81
C GLY A 635 -12.47 -7.05 30.27
N ALA A 636 -13.06 -6.93 29.08
CA ALA A 636 -13.18 -5.64 28.37
C ALA A 636 -14.62 -5.06 28.37
N ARG A 637 -14.77 -3.79 28.78
CA ARG A 637 -16.04 -3.06 28.88
C ARG A 637 -16.40 -2.35 27.55
N TYR A 638 -17.67 -2.35 27.19
CA TYR A 638 -18.18 -1.46 26.13
C TYR A 638 -18.39 -0.04 26.66
N PHE A 639 -17.92 0.97 25.92
CA PHE A 639 -18.12 2.38 26.23
C PHE A 639 -18.90 3.06 25.11
N THR A 640 -19.82 3.96 25.48
CA THR A 640 -20.50 4.85 24.52
C THR A 640 -19.57 5.99 24.09
N PHE A 641 -19.83 6.57 22.91
CA PHE A 641 -19.04 7.72 22.43
C PHE A 641 -19.11 8.89 23.41
N ALA A 642 -20.29 9.15 23.98
CA ALA A 642 -20.51 10.21 24.96
C ALA A 642 -19.66 10.03 26.23
N GLU A 643 -19.52 8.79 26.72
CA GLU A 643 -18.67 8.47 27.88
C GLU A 643 -17.19 8.80 27.61
N LEU A 644 -16.64 8.34 26.49
CA LEU A 644 -15.23 8.57 26.15
C LEU A 644 -14.94 10.02 25.76
N LYS A 645 -15.91 10.68 25.11
CA LYS A 645 -15.84 12.12 24.82
C LYS A 645 -15.79 12.93 26.11
N LYS A 646 -16.60 12.58 27.12
CA LYS A 646 -16.55 13.23 28.44
C LYS A 646 -15.23 12.91 29.17
N ALA A 647 -14.81 11.65 29.18
CA ALA A 647 -13.60 11.19 29.86
C ALA A 647 -12.32 11.86 29.33
N SER A 648 -12.27 12.15 28.04
CA SER A 648 -11.13 12.80 27.35
C SER A 648 -11.21 14.32 27.28
N ASN A 649 -12.21 14.95 27.92
CA ASN A 649 -12.51 16.38 27.77
C ASN A 649 -12.67 16.80 26.29
N ASN A 650 -13.63 16.18 25.59
CA ASN A 650 -13.92 16.37 24.17
C ASN A 650 -12.71 16.08 23.26
N PHE A 651 -11.87 15.10 23.60
CA PHE A 651 -10.64 14.79 22.86
C PHE A 651 -9.74 16.02 22.67
N SER A 652 -9.63 16.86 23.70
CA SER A 652 -8.78 18.06 23.67
C SER A 652 -7.32 17.70 23.39
N GLU A 653 -6.65 18.54 22.59
CA GLU A 653 -5.21 18.41 22.30
C GLU A 653 -4.35 18.40 23.58
N SER A 654 -4.80 19.04 24.66
CA SER A 654 -4.09 19.00 25.95
C SER A 654 -4.04 17.60 26.59
N ASN A 655 -4.93 16.71 26.17
CA ASN A 655 -4.99 15.31 26.59
C ASN A 655 -4.38 14.37 25.56
N GLU A 656 -3.90 14.85 24.42
CA GLU A 656 -3.20 14.02 23.44
C GLU A 656 -1.85 13.55 24.01
N ILE A 657 -1.64 12.24 24.06
CA ILE A 657 -0.43 11.60 24.59
C ILE A 657 0.36 10.84 23.52
N GLY A 658 -0.15 10.78 22.30
CA GLY A 658 0.54 10.19 21.15
C GLY A 658 -0.30 10.21 19.88
N SER A 659 0.38 10.09 18.75
CA SER A 659 -0.25 10.02 17.42
C SER A 659 0.52 9.01 16.56
N GLY A 660 -0.18 8.14 15.85
CA GLY A 660 0.43 7.13 14.97
C GLY A 660 -0.46 6.79 13.76
N GLY A 661 -0.06 5.76 12.99
CA GLY A 661 -0.75 5.35 11.76
C GLY A 661 -2.22 4.96 11.94
N TYR A 662 -2.56 4.41 13.11
CA TYR A 662 -3.94 4.09 13.47
C TYR A 662 -4.78 5.33 13.85
N GLY A 663 -4.17 6.34 14.47
CA GLY A 663 -4.86 7.53 14.95
C GLY A 663 -4.22 8.17 16.18
N LYS A 664 -5.00 9.01 16.88
CA LYS A 664 -4.54 9.77 18.05
C LYS A 664 -4.88 9.03 19.35
N VAL A 665 -3.99 9.11 20.33
CA VAL A 665 -4.16 8.53 21.67
C VAL A 665 -4.34 9.66 22.67
N TYR A 666 -5.42 9.61 23.44
CA TYR A 666 -5.77 10.60 24.44
C TYR A 666 -5.73 10.01 25.85
N ARG A 667 -5.26 10.77 26.82
CA ARG A 667 -5.46 10.47 28.24
C ARG A 667 -6.90 10.79 28.62
N GLY A 668 -7.57 9.83 29.23
CA GLY A 668 -8.94 9.96 29.74
C GLY A 668 -9.03 9.61 31.21
N ILE A 669 -10.06 10.14 31.88
CA ILE A 669 -10.45 9.75 33.25
C ILE A 669 -11.89 9.26 33.18
N LEU A 670 -12.10 7.98 33.45
CA LEU A 670 -13.42 7.36 33.49
C LEU A 670 -14.22 7.85 34.71
N THR A 671 -15.53 7.60 34.73
CA THR A 671 -16.44 8.08 35.79
C THR A 671 -16.14 7.53 37.18
N ASP A 672 -15.47 6.39 37.26
CA ASP A 672 -15.00 5.74 38.48
C ASP A 672 -13.62 6.28 38.96
N GLY A 673 -13.03 7.24 38.22
CA GLY A 673 -11.73 7.81 38.51
C GLY A 673 -10.55 7.05 37.89
N GLN A 674 -10.80 5.94 37.18
CA GLN A 674 -9.73 5.19 36.51
C GLN A 674 -9.12 6.02 35.37
N GLN A 675 -7.79 6.13 35.35
CA GLN A 675 -7.07 6.73 34.23
C GLN A 675 -6.89 5.72 33.09
N VAL A 676 -7.19 6.15 31.88
CA VAL A 676 -7.14 5.31 30.67
C VAL A 676 -6.44 6.02 29.52
N ALA A 677 -5.93 5.23 28.58
CA ALA A 677 -5.49 5.71 27.27
C ALA A 677 -6.53 5.34 26.22
N ILE A 678 -7.05 6.34 25.50
CA ILE A 678 -8.11 6.19 24.50
C ILE A 678 -7.47 6.38 23.12
N LYS A 679 -7.24 5.28 22.40
CA LYS A 679 -6.74 5.27 21.02
C LYS A 679 -7.94 5.40 20.08
N ARG A 680 -8.08 6.56 19.44
CA ARG A 680 -9.18 6.89 18.53
C ARG A 680 -8.68 6.85 17.09
N ALA A 681 -9.36 6.08 16.24
CA ALA A 681 -9.05 5.99 14.82
C ALA A 681 -9.17 7.35 14.11
N GLN A 682 -8.41 7.57 13.04
CA GLN A 682 -8.55 8.79 12.24
C GLN A 682 -9.93 8.85 11.56
N THR A 683 -10.63 9.99 11.67
CA THR A 683 -11.88 10.24 10.96
C THR A 683 -11.70 10.05 9.45
N ASN A 684 -12.55 9.23 8.83
CA ASN A 684 -12.57 8.87 7.40
C ASN A 684 -11.47 7.89 6.90
N SER A 685 -10.73 7.22 7.78
CA SER A 685 -9.80 6.15 7.38
C SER A 685 -10.40 4.76 7.59
N MET A 686 -10.71 4.03 6.50
CA MET A 686 -11.07 2.60 6.56
C MET A 686 -9.84 1.68 6.73
N GLN A 687 -8.63 2.25 6.83
CA GLN A 687 -7.38 1.49 6.84
C GLN A 687 -7.15 0.74 8.17
N GLY A 688 -7.74 1.22 9.29
CA GLY A 688 -7.55 0.67 10.65
C GLY A 688 -8.59 -0.36 11.12
N ALA A 689 -9.67 -0.61 10.37
CA ALA A 689 -10.73 -1.54 10.82
C ALA A 689 -10.26 -2.99 11.03
N PRO A 690 -9.35 -3.56 10.21
CA PRO A 690 -8.79 -4.89 10.46
C PRO A 690 -7.91 -4.92 11.72
N GLU A 691 -7.10 -3.87 11.95
CA GLU A 691 -6.23 -3.75 13.12
C GLU A 691 -7.05 -3.61 14.41
N PHE A 692 -8.14 -2.82 14.35
CA PHE A 692 -9.09 -2.64 15.44
C PHE A 692 -9.75 -3.96 15.87
N LYS A 693 -10.25 -4.73 14.89
CA LYS A 693 -10.87 -6.04 15.16
C LYS A 693 -9.86 -7.03 15.74
N ASN A 694 -8.67 -7.09 15.13
CA ASN A 694 -7.59 -7.97 15.56
C ASN A 694 -7.16 -7.67 17.01
N GLU A 695 -7.02 -6.39 17.35
CA GLU A 695 -6.60 -5.96 18.67
C GLU A 695 -7.65 -6.29 19.74
N ILE A 696 -8.96 -6.12 19.46
CA ILE A 696 -10.05 -6.55 20.36
C ILE A 696 -10.03 -8.08 20.52
N GLU A 697 -9.90 -8.82 19.42
CA GLU A 697 -9.96 -10.28 19.43
C GLU A 697 -8.78 -10.91 20.17
N LEU A 698 -7.57 -10.35 20.04
CA LEU A 698 -6.37 -10.87 20.68
C LEU A 698 -6.23 -10.38 22.12
N LEU A 699 -6.39 -9.08 22.39
CA LEU A 699 -6.22 -8.53 23.74
C LEU A 699 -7.28 -9.01 24.73
N SER A 700 -8.48 -9.34 24.26
CA SER A 700 -9.49 -9.95 25.13
C SER A 700 -9.13 -11.37 25.61
N ARG A 701 -8.18 -12.03 24.96
CA ARG A 701 -7.71 -13.38 25.30
C ARG A 701 -6.47 -13.37 26.19
N VAL A 702 -5.74 -12.25 26.26
CA VAL A 702 -4.45 -12.15 26.95
C VAL A 702 -4.54 -11.29 28.20
N HIS A 703 -4.02 -11.81 29.31
CA HIS A 703 -3.95 -11.08 30.57
C HIS A 703 -2.62 -11.42 31.25
N HIS A 704 -1.66 -10.51 31.18
CA HIS A 704 -0.34 -10.72 31.74
C HIS A 704 0.25 -9.42 32.26
N LYS A 705 1.02 -9.48 33.36
CA LYS A 705 1.62 -8.30 34.01
C LYS A 705 2.56 -7.49 33.09
N ASN A 706 3.05 -8.11 32.01
CA ASN A 706 3.93 -7.51 31.01
C ASN A 706 3.28 -7.37 29.62
N VAL A 707 1.95 -7.40 29.53
CA VAL A 707 1.17 -7.11 28.32
C VAL A 707 0.14 -6.04 28.69
N VAL A 708 -0.05 -5.04 27.83
CA VAL A 708 -0.99 -3.95 28.11
C VAL A 708 -2.41 -4.50 28.16
N GLY A 709 -3.13 -4.17 29.23
CA GLY A 709 -4.52 -4.56 29.43
C GLY A 709 -5.48 -3.70 28.63
N LEU A 710 -6.39 -4.36 27.90
CA LEU A 710 -7.54 -3.71 27.27
C LEU A 710 -8.67 -3.53 28.31
N VAL A 711 -8.95 -2.27 28.67
CA VAL A 711 -10.04 -1.90 29.58
C VAL A 711 -11.38 -1.97 28.85
N GLY A 712 -11.41 -1.63 27.57
CA GLY A 712 -12.63 -1.67 26.78
C GLY A 712 -12.49 -1.10 25.38
N PHE A 713 -13.64 -0.94 24.71
CA PHE A 713 -13.70 -0.43 23.35
C PHE A 713 -15.01 0.36 23.12
N CYS A 714 -15.01 1.18 22.08
CA CYS A 714 -16.17 1.92 21.60
C CYS A 714 -16.32 1.70 20.09
N CYS A 715 -17.51 1.25 19.70
CA CYS A 715 -18.01 1.18 18.33
C CYS A 715 -19.38 1.86 18.34
N ASP A 716 -19.41 3.18 18.25
CA ASP A 716 -20.64 3.97 18.39
C ASP A 716 -20.56 5.16 17.44
N GLN A 717 -21.66 5.48 16.74
CA GLN A 717 -21.74 6.61 15.80
C GLN A 717 -20.62 6.66 14.73
N GLY A 718 -20.15 5.51 14.24
CA GLY A 718 -19.05 5.44 13.26
C GLY A 718 -17.65 5.66 13.86
N GLU A 719 -17.54 5.84 15.18
CA GLU A 719 -16.28 5.99 15.89
C GLU A 719 -15.75 4.64 16.37
N GLN A 720 -14.47 4.37 16.09
CA GLN A 720 -13.73 3.20 16.56
C GLN A 720 -12.66 3.63 17.56
N MET A 721 -12.78 3.19 18.81
CA MET A 721 -11.82 3.51 19.86
C MET A 721 -11.48 2.31 20.73
N LEU A 722 -10.21 2.21 21.09
CA LEU A 722 -9.69 1.23 22.05
C LEU A 722 -9.29 1.95 23.34
N VAL A 723 -9.69 1.38 24.47
CA VAL A 723 -9.47 1.94 25.80
C VAL A 723 -8.54 1.01 26.55
N TYR A 724 -7.32 1.47 26.83
CA TYR A 724 -6.30 0.72 27.57
C TYR A 724 -6.09 1.30 28.96
N GLU A 725 -5.42 0.53 29.81
CA GLU A 725 -4.84 1.09 31.03
C GLU A 725 -3.85 2.23 30.69
N TYR A 726 -3.85 3.29 31.50
CA TYR A 726 -2.95 4.41 31.28
C TYR A 726 -1.51 4.06 31.71
N MET A 727 -0.58 4.19 30.77
CA MET A 727 0.84 3.90 31.00
C MET A 727 1.60 5.20 31.32
N ALA A 728 1.65 5.55 32.61
CA ALA A 728 2.19 6.84 33.07
C ALA A 728 3.65 7.11 32.69
N GLY A 729 4.45 6.07 32.45
CA GLY A 729 5.84 6.20 32.02
C GLY A 729 6.04 6.41 30.53
N GLY A 730 4.97 6.35 29.72
CA GLY A 730 5.04 6.47 28.27
C GLY A 730 5.75 5.29 27.60
N ASN A 731 6.22 5.49 26.37
CA ASN A 731 6.95 4.46 25.63
C ASN A 731 8.45 4.46 25.95
N LEU A 732 9.10 3.31 25.73
CA LEU A 732 10.52 3.11 26.01
C LEU A 732 11.42 4.00 25.15
N ARG A 733 11.04 4.27 23.89
CA ARG A 733 11.82 5.13 22.99
C ARG A 733 11.99 6.54 23.53
N ASP A 734 10.93 7.15 24.07
CA ASP A 734 10.98 8.48 24.67
C ASP A 734 11.81 8.50 25.97
N CYS A 735 11.82 7.40 26.72
CA CYS A 735 12.71 7.23 27.87
C CYS A 735 14.19 7.14 27.46
N LEU A 736 14.48 6.44 26.36
CA LEU A 736 15.83 6.35 25.82
C LEU A 736 16.29 7.65 25.17
N THR A 737 15.43 8.43 24.52
CA THR A 737 15.85 9.72 23.92
C THR A 737 15.95 10.87 24.92
N GLY A 738 15.53 10.67 26.17
CA GLY A 738 15.52 11.71 27.21
C GLY A 738 14.34 12.69 27.10
N ARG A 739 13.35 12.39 26.25
CA ARG A 739 12.08 13.12 26.16
C ARG A 739 11.16 12.83 27.33
N SER A 740 11.28 11.65 27.94
CA SER A 740 10.60 11.32 29.20
C SER A 740 11.38 11.83 30.41
N ARG A 741 10.65 12.15 31.49
CA ARG A 741 11.24 12.49 32.80
C ARG A 741 11.90 11.29 33.49
N ILE A 742 11.66 10.07 33.00
CA ILE A 742 12.20 8.83 33.55
C ILE A 742 13.64 8.63 33.04
N LYS A 743 14.61 8.71 33.95
CA LYS A 743 15.98 8.27 33.68
C LYS A 743 16.09 6.76 33.87
N LEU A 744 16.68 6.07 32.89
CA LEU A 744 16.89 4.63 32.89
C LEU A 744 18.37 4.32 33.16
N ASP A 745 18.67 3.98 34.41
CA ASP A 745 19.94 3.39 34.84
C ASP A 745 20.11 1.97 34.27
N TRP A 746 21.31 1.38 34.44
CA TRP A 746 21.60 0.08 33.83
C TRP A 746 20.67 -1.03 34.33
N ARG A 747 20.47 -1.11 35.65
CA ARG A 747 19.59 -2.11 36.28
C ARG A 747 18.17 -2.00 35.75
N ARG A 748 17.63 -0.79 35.59
CA ARG A 748 16.27 -0.58 35.06
C ARG A 748 16.14 -1.06 33.63
N ARG A 749 17.18 -0.91 32.80
CA ARG A 749 17.16 -1.41 31.41
C ARG A 749 17.08 -2.92 31.34
N ILE A 750 17.85 -3.63 32.18
CA ILE A 750 17.76 -5.10 32.27
C ILE A 750 16.36 -5.51 32.74
N MET A 751 15.78 -4.80 33.72
CA MET A 751 14.44 -5.09 34.22
C MET A 751 13.34 -4.84 33.19
N ILE A 752 13.51 -3.82 32.34
CA ILE A 752 12.63 -3.55 31.20
C ILE A 752 12.77 -4.66 30.15
N ALA A 753 14.00 -5.03 29.79
CA ALA A 753 14.26 -6.14 28.87
C ALA A 753 13.60 -7.43 29.38
N LEU A 754 13.80 -7.78 30.65
CA LEU A 754 13.21 -8.96 31.27
C LEU A 754 11.68 -8.91 31.29
N GLY A 755 11.09 -7.75 31.63
CA GLY A 755 9.64 -7.56 31.59
C GLY A 755 9.07 -7.76 30.20
N SER A 756 9.64 -7.09 29.19
CA SER A 756 9.27 -7.25 27.79
C SER A 756 9.42 -8.69 27.32
N ALA A 757 10.55 -9.33 27.62
CA ALA A 757 10.80 -10.73 27.26
C ALA A 757 9.73 -11.66 27.84
N ARG A 758 9.39 -11.53 29.13
CA ARG A 758 8.31 -12.30 29.78
C ARG A 758 6.95 -12.06 29.11
N GLY A 759 6.68 -10.83 28.66
CA GLY A 759 5.47 -10.51 27.90
C GLY A 759 5.40 -11.27 26.58
N ILE A 760 6.50 -11.31 25.83
CA ILE A 760 6.58 -11.98 24.53
C ILE A 760 6.57 -13.51 24.71
N THR A 761 7.32 -14.06 25.67
CA THR A 761 7.29 -15.48 26.03
C THR A 761 5.88 -15.95 26.36
N TYR A 762 5.11 -15.15 27.12
CA TYR A 762 3.72 -15.46 27.41
C TYR A 762 2.89 -15.61 26.13
N LEU A 763 3.07 -14.73 25.14
CA LEU A 763 2.36 -14.82 23.85
C LEU A 763 2.75 -16.06 23.03
N HIS A 764 4.04 -16.42 23.03
CA HIS A 764 4.58 -17.53 22.23
C HIS A 764 4.35 -18.92 22.84
N GLU A 765 4.44 -19.03 24.17
CA GLU A 765 4.56 -20.33 24.84
C GLU A 765 3.38 -20.64 25.78
N LEU A 766 2.67 -19.62 26.27
CA LEU A 766 1.63 -19.79 27.30
C LEU A 766 0.20 -19.51 26.80
N VAL A 767 0.05 -18.73 25.73
CA VAL A 767 -1.25 -18.51 25.07
C VAL A 767 -1.51 -19.65 24.08
N SER A 768 -2.73 -20.20 24.10
CA SER A 768 -3.17 -21.22 23.16
C SER A 768 -4.41 -20.74 22.40
N PRO A 769 -4.36 -20.66 21.06
CA PRO A 769 -3.18 -20.87 20.20
C PRO A 769 -2.13 -19.74 20.36
N PRO A 770 -0.82 -20.01 20.10
CA PRO A 770 0.23 -19.00 20.27
C PRO A 770 0.02 -17.75 19.42
N ILE A 771 0.53 -16.61 19.87
CA ILE A 771 0.38 -15.31 19.19
C ILE A 771 1.76 -14.77 18.81
N ILE A 772 1.96 -14.50 17.53
CA ILE A 772 3.13 -13.78 16.99
C ILE A 772 2.78 -12.30 16.91
N HIS A 773 3.54 -11.45 17.60
CA HIS A 773 3.24 -10.03 17.75
C HIS A 773 3.48 -9.24 16.46
N ARG A 774 4.58 -9.53 15.75
CA ARG A 774 4.96 -9.03 14.41
C ARG A 774 5.39 -7.55 14.33
N ASP A 775 5.16 -6.76 15.37
CA ASP A 775 5.62 -5.36 15.47
C ASP A 775 6.25 -5.00 16.82
N ILE A 776 7.21 -5.82 17.28
CA ILE A 776 7.99 -5.56 18.49
C ILE A 776 8.99 -4.42 18.22
N LYS A 777 8.84 -3.30 18.94
CA LYS A 777 9.72 -2.12 18.85
C LYS A 777 9.68 -1.29 20.13
N SER A 778 10.65 -0.41 20.34
CA SER A 778 10.74 0.40 21.55
C SER A 778 9.58 1.41 21.74
N THR A 779 8.85 1.78 20.68
CA THR A 779 7.62 2.60 20.82
C THR A 779 6.42 1.79 21.31
N ASN A 780 6.45 0.47 21.14
CA ASN A 780 5.37 -0.47 21.52
C ASN A 780 5.65 -1.16 22.85
N ILE A 781 6.71 -0.76 23.56
CA ILE A 781 7.00 -1.19 24.93
C ILE A 781 6.72 0.00 25.84
N LEU A 782 5.67 -0.10 26.65
CA LEU A 782 5.20 0.96 27.52
C LEU A 782 5.60 0.71 28.97
N LEU A 783 5.75 1.78 29.75
CA LEU A 783 6.11 1.71 31.18
C LEU A 783 4.94 2.19 32.05
N ASP A 784 4.56 1.37 33.03
CA ASP A 784 3.52 1.76 34.01
C ASP A 784 4.09 2.69 35.10
N GLU A 785 3.27 3.05 36.09
CA GLU A 785 3.68 3.88 37.24
C GLU A 785 4.81 3.25 38.07
N LYS A 786 4.88 1.91 38.12
CA LYS A 786 5.96 1.15 38.76
C LYS A 786 7.15 0.93 37.81
N LYS A 787 7.12 1.59 36.64
CA LYS A 787 8.07 1.53 35.53
C LYS A 787 8.17 0.12 34.92
N ILE A 788 7.22 -0.76 35.18
CA ILE A 788 7.20 -2.14 34.67
C ILE A 788 6.89 -2.08 33.19
N ALA A 789 7.66 -2.84 32.39
CA ALA A 789 7.49 -2.89 30.95
C ALA A 789 6.28 -3.75 30.57
N LYS A 790 5.44 -3.22 29.67
CA LYS A 790 4.32 -3.94 29.05
C LYS A 790 4.37 -3.80 27.54
N VAL A 791 4.20 -4.93 26.84
CA VAL A 791 4.11 -4.98 25.38
C VAL A 791 2.71 -4.52 24.93
N ALA A 792 2.65 -3.65 23.92
CA ALA A 792 1.45 -2.99 23.43
C ALA A 792 1.35 -3.08 21.89
N ASP A 793 0.18 -2.68 21.36
CA ASP A 793 -0.11 -2.52 19.93
C ASP A 793 -0.16 -3.82 19.13
N PHE A 794 -1.27 -4.55 19.31
CA PHE A 794 -1.50 -5.87 18.72
C PHE A 794 -2.17 -5.82 17.34
N GLY A 795 -2.26 -4.64 16.72
CA GLY A 795 -2.97 -4.43 15.46
C GLY A 795 -2.47 -5.34 14.32
N LEU A 796 -1.17 -5.65 14.29
CA LEU A 796 -0.54 -6.49 13.27
C LEU A 796 -0.33 -7.96 13.67
N SER A 797 -0.64 -8.31 14.92
CA SER A 797 -0.37 -9.63 15.49
C SER A 797 -1.17 -10.74 14.80
N LYS A 798 -0.67 -11.98 14.84
CA LYS A 798 -1.33 -13.14 14.25
C LYS A 798 -1.26 -14.35 15.15
N ILE A 799 -2.26 -15.21 15.06
CA ILE A 799 -2.26 -16.53 15.67
C ILE A 799 -1.29 -17.44 14.88
N ALA A 800 -0.38 -18.11 15.58
CA ALA A 800 0.54 -19.09 15.01
C ALA A 800 -0.18 -20.42 14.73
N PRO A 801 0.31 -21.25 13.79
CA PRO A 801 -0.22 -22.59 13.56
C PRO A 801 0.00 -23.47 14.80
N GLU A 802 -0.95 -24.36 15.10
CA GLU A 802 -0.77 -25.34 16.18
C GLU A 802 0.43 -26.26 15.91
N GLN A 803 1.19 -26.63 16.95
CA GLN A 803 2.46 -27.36 16.85
C GLN A 803 2.39 -28.71 16.08
N ASP A 804 1.20 -29.30 15.91
CA ASP A 804 0.97 -30.54 15.16
C ASP A 804 0.65 -30.34 13.65
N SER A 805 0.71 -29.10 13.16
CA SER A 805 0.46 -28.76 11.75
C SER A 805 1.70 -29.01 10.89
N ARG A 806 1.55 -29.51 9.65
CA ARG A 806 2.67 -29.74 8.71
C ARG A 806 3.49 -28.48 8.34
N ASN A 807 3.01 -27.30 8.70
CA ASN A 807 3.65 -26.01 8.44
C ASN A 807 4.00 -25.33 9.77
N GLN A 808 5.29 -25.19 10.07
CA GLN A 808 5.80 -24.49 11.27
C GLN A 808 5.81 -22.94 11.13
N HIS A 809 5.28 -22.40 10.03
CA HIS A 809 5.30 -20.97 9.72
C HIS A 809 3.94 -20.47 9.22
N VAL A 810 3.70 -19.16 9.34
CA VAL A 810 2.56 -18.47 8.75
C VAL A 810 3.03 -17.75 7.48
N SER A 811 2.62 -18.23 6.30
CA SER A 811 2.83 -17.48 5.06
C SER A 811 1.89 -16.28 5.02
N THR A 812 2.43 -15.07 5.06
CA THR A 812 1.64 -13.83 5.12
C THR A 812 2.42 -12.68 4.49
N GLN A 813 1.72 -11.69 3.93
CA GLN A 813 2.31 -10.41 3.47
C GLN A 813 3.35 -9.91 4.47
N VAL A 814 4.49 -9.37 4.06
CA VAL A 814 5.47 -8.86 5.03
C VAL A 814 4.92 -7.58 5.68
N LYS A 815 4.74 -7.58 7.00
CA LYS A 815 4.35 -6.39 7.77
C LYS A 815 5.23 -6.28 9.02
N GLY A 816 5.59 -5.06 9.39
CA GLY A 816 6.43 -4.74 10.54
C GLY A 816 7.14 -3.41 10.34
N THR A 817 7.84 -2.92 11.36
CA THR A 817 8.55 -1.63 11.29
C THR A 817 9.96 -1.77 10.73
N LEU A 818 10.29 -0.98 9.71
CA LEU A 818 11.63 -0.94 9.10
C LEU A 818 12.70 -0.65 10.16
N GLY A 819 13.73 -1.49 10.21
CA GLY A 819 14.79 -1.46 11.22
C GLY A 819 14.66 -2.49 12.34
N TYR A 820 13.44 -3.01 12.58
CA TYR A 820 13.18 -4.14 13.49
C TYR A 820 12.82 -5.42 12.74
N LEU A 821 12.50 -5.32 11.44
CA LEU A 821 12.03 -6.42 10.63
C LEU A 821 13.09 -7.52 10.45
N ASP A 822 12.68 -8.76 10.71
CA ASP A 822 13.47 -9.98 10.52
C ASP A 822 13.88 -10.15 9.03
N PRO A 823 15.18 -10.24 8.70
CA PRO A 823 15.68 -10.42 7.34
C PRO A 823 15.20 -11.72 6.66
N GLU A 824 15.05 -12.80 7.42
CA GLU A 824 14.57 -14.08 6.89
C GLU A 824 13.08 -14.00 6.59
N TYR A 825 12.27 -13.43 7.48
CA TYR A 825 10.85 -13.16 7.22
C TYR A 825 10.67 -12.22 6.02
N TYR A 826 11.50 -11.17 5.90
CA TYR A 826 11.47 -10.24 4.77
C TYR A 826 11.75 -10.95 3.44
N THR A 827 12.71 -11.88 3.43
CA THR A 827 13.13 -12.57 2.20
C THR A 827 12.22 -13.74 1.84
N THR A 828 11.77 -14.52 2.84
CA THR A 828 11.04 -15.78 2.64
C THR A 828 9.52 -15.64 2.76
N GLN A 829 9.03 -14.53 3.33
CA GLN A 829 7.63 -14.30 3.71
C GLN A 829 7.06 -15.33 4.71
N GLN A 830 7.93 -16.08 5.38
CA GLN A 830 7.55 -17.06 6.41
C GLN A 830 7.63 -16.40 7.79
N LEU A 831 6.48 -16.07 8.37
CA LEU A 831 6.40 -15.50 9.71
C LEU A 831 6.44 -16.63 10.76
N THR A 832 7.35 -16.52 11.71
CA THR A 832 7.48 -17.43 12.85
C THR A 832 7.62 -16.63 14.15
N GLU A 833 7.54 -17.28 15.30
CA GLU A 833 7.83 -16.67 16.60
C GLU A 833 9.28 -16.14 16.68
N LYS A 834 10.20 -16.70 15.88
CA LYS A 834 11.59 -16.24 15.76
C LYS A 834 11.73 -14.87 15.11
N SER A 835 10.71 -14.38 14.40
CA SER A 835 10.69 -13.02 13.86
C SER A 835 10.49 -11.97 14.97
N ASP A 836 9.72 -12.29 16.01
CA ASP A 836 9.60 -11.45 17.20
C ASP A 836 10.91 -11.47 18.02
N VAL A 837 11.61 -12.61 18.07
CA VAL A 837 12.93 -12.72 18.73
C VAL A 837 13.93 -11.76 18.09
N TYR A 838 13.99 -11.71 16.75
CA TYR A 838 14.85 -10.77 16.03
C TYR A 838 14.51 -9.31 16.38
N SER A 839 13.23 -8.97 16.29
CA SER A 839 12.72 -7.63 16.60
C SER A 839 13.05 -7.21 18.04
N PHE A 840 12.93 -8.14 19.00
CA PHE A 840 13.32 -7.94 20.39
C PHE A 840 14.84 -7.76 20.56
N GLY A 841 15.66 -8.48 19.81
CA GLY A 841 17.11 -8.30 19.78
C GLY A 841 17.52 -6.87 19.39
N VAL A 842 16.82 -6.26 18.42
CA VAL A 842 17.02 -4.85 18.06
C VAL A 842 16.68 -3.91 19.23
N VAL A 843 15.60 -4.18 19.97
CA VAL A 843 15.26 -3.43 21.20
C VAL A 843 16.36 -3.54 22.26
N LEU A 844 16.98 -4.72 22.43
CA LEU A 844 18.10 -4.89 23.35
C LEU A 844 19.31 -4.02 22.93
N LEU A 845 19.59 -3.92 21.63
CA LEU A 845 20.64 -3.03 21.12
C LEU A 845 20.31 -1.55 21.33
N GLU A 846 19.04 -1.16 21.23
CA GLU A 846 18.61 0.20 21.61
C GLU A 846 18.77 0.48 23.10
N LEU A 847 18.48 -0.49 23.97
CA LEU A 847 18.72 -0.36 25.42
C LEU A 847 20.21 -0.18 25.73
N LEU A 848 21.12 -0.76 24.95
CA LEU A 848 22.57 -0.57 25.09
C LEU A 848 23.05 0.80 24.58
N THR A 849 22.56 1.22 23.42
CA THR A 849 23.16 2.33 22.66
C THR A 849 22.36 3.63 22.75
N ALA A 850 21.07 3.56 23.10
CA ALA A 850 20.08 4.64 22.98
C ALA A 850 19.98 5.28 21.58
N ARG A 851 20.52 4.63 20.54
CA ARG A 851 20.45 5.07 19.14
C ARG A 851 19.16 4.60 18.48
N THR A 852 18.79 5.18 17.34
CA THR A 852 17.69 4.65 16.53
C THR A 852 18.14 3.37 15.80
N PRO A 853 17.21 2.44 15.49
CA PRO A 853 17.52 1.23 14.73
C PRO A 853 18.11 1.52 13.35
N ILE A 854 17.73 2.65 12.75
CA ILE A 854 18.25 3.16 11.48
C ILE A 854 18.74 4.58 11.71
N GLU A 855 19.99 4.85 11.34
CA GLU A 855 20.62 6.16 11.49
C GLU A 855 21.51 6.43 10.28
N HIS A 856 21.16 7.46 9.47
CA HIS A 856 21.81 7.79 8.19
C HIS A 856 21.85 6.61 7.21
N GLY A 857 20.73 5.89 7.05
CA GLY A 857 20.62 4.74 6.13
C GLY A 857 21.38 3.48 6.57
N LYS A 858 21.99 3.47 7.76
CA LYS A 858 22.73 2.31 8.29
C LYS A 858 22.03 1.72 9.51
N TYR A 859 21.86 0.39 9.50
CA TYR A 859 21.22 -0.38 10.57
C TYR A 859 22.10 -0.52 11.81
N VAL A 860 21.50 -0.39 13.00
CA VAL A 860 22.20 -0.53 14.29
C VAL A 860 22.81 -1.92 14.44
N VAL A 861 22.12 -2.96 14.00
CA VAL A 861 22.59 -4.36 14.05
C VAL A 861 23.92 -4.49 13.30
N LYS A 862 23.99 -3.97 12.07
CA LYS A 862 25.21 -4.00 11.24
C LYS A 862 26.36 -3.24 11.89
N LYS A 863 26.11 -2.03 12.40
CA LYS A 863 27.14 -1.22 13.09
C LYS A 863 27.69 -1.94 14.33
N VAL A 864 26.83 -2.60 15.11
CA VAL A 864 27.24 -3.32 16.31
C VAL A 864 28.01 -4.59 15.94
N LYS A 865 27.52 -5.42 15.00
CA LYS A 865 28.24 -6.61 14.50
C LYS A 865 29.64 -6.23 13.98
N GLU A 866 29.73 -5.21 13.12
CA GLU A 866 31.02 -4.72 12.61
C GLU A 866 31.97 -4.22 13.71
N ALA A 867 31.45 -3.59 14.77
CA ALA A 867 32.27 -3.13 15.89
C ALA A 867 32.81 -4.31 16.71
N VAL A 868 31.99 -5.35 16.94
CA VAL A 868 32.42 -6.60 17.57
C VAL A 868 33.50 -7.29 16.74
N ASP A 869 33.31 -7.37 15.43
CA ASP A 869 34.26 -8.03 14.53
C ASP A 869 35.62 -7.31 14.48
N LYS A 870 35.62 -5.96 14.55
CA LYS A 870 36.83 -5.14 14.45
C LYS A 870 37.63 -4.99 15.75
N GLY A 871 36.99 -5.06 16.91
CA GLY A 871 37.65 -4.77 18.20
C GLY A 871 37.02 -5.40 19.43
N GLY A 872 36.15 -6.40 19.22
CA GLY A 872 35.43 -7.12 20.27
C GLY A 872 34.57 -6.20 21.15
N ILE A 873 34.30 -6.66 22.37
CA ILE A 873 33.51 -5.95 23.38
C ILE A 873 34.09 -4.56 23.69
N SER A 874 35.43 -4.39 23.58
CA SER A 874 36.09 -3.12 23.87
C SER A 874 35.69 -1.99 22.91
N ALA A 875 35.40 -2.31 21.65
CA ALA A 875 34.94 -1.35 20.65
C ALA A 875 33.51 -0.86 20.92
N ILE A 876 32.65 -1.72 21.49
CA ILE A 876 31.26 -1.37 21.84
C ILE A 876 31.19 -0.32 22.95
N ARG A 877 32.17 -0.23 23.85
CA ARG A 877 32.19 0.79 24.91
C ARG A 877 32.11 2.23 24.38
N SER A 878 32.53 2.46 23.13
CA SER A 878 32.40 3.75 22.44
C SER A 878 30.99 4.04 21.93
N MET A 879 30.17 2.99 21.76
CA MET A 879 28.80 3.04 21.25
C MET A 879 27.74 3.00 22.33
N LEU A 880 28.11 2.58 23.56
CA LEU A 880 27.20 2.56 24.71
C LEU A 880 26.65 3.95 25.00
N ASP A 881 25.41 3.96 25.44
CA ASP A 881 24.80 5.16 25.97
C ASP A 881 25.64 5.71 27.14
N PRO A 882 26.07 6.98 27.07
CA PRO A 882 26.88 7.60 28.12
C PRO A 882 26.28 7.48 29.52
N ARG A 883 24.95 7.36 29.64
CA ARG A 883 24.23 7.25 30.92
C ARG A 883 24.43 5.92 31.64
N ILE A 884 24.89 4.87 30.95
CA ILE A 884 25.11 3.53 31.55
C ILE A 884 26.58 3.09 31.50
N LYS A 885 27.45 3.92 30.92
CA LYS A 885 28.85 3.58 30.60
C LYS A 885 29.70 3.25 31.84
N GLU A 886 29.38 3.83 33.00
CA GLU A 886 30.10 3.61 34.26
C GLU A 886 29.51 2.46 35.11
N GLU A 887 28.24 2.09 34.88
CA GLU A 887 27.50 1.10 35.69
C GLU A 887 27.48 -0.32 35.08
N SER A 888 27.87 -0.46 33.81
CA SER A 888 27.61 -1.67 33.00
C SER A 888 28.55 -2.88 33.25
N GLY A 889 29.58 -2.74 34.08
CA GLY A 889 30.42 -3.82 34.66
C GLY A 889 30.54 -5.16 33.88
N ILE A 890 30.19 -6.26 34.57
CA ILE A 890 30.35 -7.67 34.12
C ILE A 890 29.13 -8.16 33.31
N GLU A 891 27.95 -7.63 33.63
CA GLU A 891 26.65 -8.00 33.03
C GLU A 891 26.51 -7.56 31.57
N LEU A 892 27.25 -6.55 31.13
CA LEU A 892 27.20 -6.05 29.75
C LEU A 892 27.49 -7.12 28.71
N ASN A 893 28.45 -8.02 28.99
CA ASN A 893 28.86 -9.04 28.03
C ASN A 893 27.74 -10.06 27.79
N SER A 894 27.10 -10.50 28.87
CA SER A 894 25.94 -11.39 28.80
C SER A 894 24.78 -10.70 28.09
N PHE A 895 24.50 -9.43 28.41
CA PHE A 895 23.43 -8.67 27.75
C PHE A 895 23.63 -8.56 26.24
N LEU A 896 24.86 -8.23 25.83
CA LEU A 896 25.23 -8.09 24.43
C LEU A 896 25.17 -9.44 23.71
N HIS A 897 25.62 -10.52 24.35
CA HIS A 897 25.53 -11.85 23.77
C HIS A 897 24.08 -12.26 23.51
N ILE A 898 23.18 -12.02 24.48
CA ILE A 898 21.74 -12.24 24.31
C ILE A 898 21.23 -11.41 23.13
N ALA A 899 21.55 -10.11 23.07
CA ALA A 899 21.12 -9.24 21.97
C ALA A 899 21.59 -9.74 20.59
N LEU A 900 22.85 -10.16 20.47
CA LEU A 900 23.44 -10.63 19.20
C LEU A 900 22.86 -11.97 18.75
N SER A 901 22.69 -12.92 19.67
CA SER A 901 22.03 -14.20 19.38
C SER A 901 20.57 -14.05 18.94
N CYS A 902 19.85 -13.04 19.44
CA CYS A 902 18.51 -12.72 18.97
C CYS A 902 18.49 -12.17 17.53
N VAL A 903 19.52 -11.42 17.10
CA VAL A 903 19.59 -10.78 15.77
C VAL A 903 20.43 -11.57 14.75
N GLU A 904 20.55 -12.88 14.95
CA GLU A 904 21.12 -13.77 13.93
C GLU A 904 20.30 -13.76 12.65
N ASP A 905 20.98 -13.90 11.51
CA ASP A 905 20.34 -13.73 10.21
C ASP A 905 19.36 -14.88 9.92
N THR A 906 19.63 -16.09 10.46
CA THR A 906 18.75 -17.26 10.35
C THR A 906 17.93 -17.50 11.63
N ALA A 907 16.65 -17.80 11.47
CA ALA A 907 15.66 -18.04 12.53
C ALA A 907 16.01 -19.25 13.39
N SER A 908 16.60 -20.30 12.80
CA SER A 908 17.03 -21.51 13.52
C SER A 908 18.22 -21.28 14.47
N ALA A 909 19.03 -20.24 14.23
CA ALA A 909 20.15 -19.87 15.10
C ALA A 909 19.72 -18.97 16.28
N ARG A 910 18.50 -18.42 16.25
CA ARG A 910 17.98 -17.56 17.31
C ARG A 910 17.46 -18.38 18.49
N PRO A 911 17.62 -17.94 19.75
CA PRO A 911 17.02 -18.60 20.91
C PRO A 911 15.48 -18.53 20.90
N SER A 912 14.81 -19.30 21.74
CA SER A 912 13.39 -19.04 22.07
C SER A 912 13.28 -17.85 23.04
N MET A 913 12.10 -17.23 23.12
CA MET A 913 11.90 -16.17 24.12
C MET A 913 11.97 -16.70 25.56
N GLY A 914 11.56 -17.95 25.83
CA GLY A 914 11.80 -18.60 27.11
C GLY A 914 13.29 -18.73 27.48
N GLU A 915 14.15 -19.07 26.52
CA GLU A 915 15.60 -19.10 26.73
C GLU A 915 16.18 -17.70 26.98
N VAL A 916 15.68 -16.68 26.28
CA VAL A 916 16.06 -15.27 26.51
C VAL A 916 15.66 -14.81 27.90
N VAL A 917 14.45 -15.15 28.37
CA VAL A 917 13.99 -14.85 29.74
C VAL A 917 14.91 -15.49 30.77
N LYS A 918 15.23 -16.78 30.60
CA LYS A 918 16.13 -17.49 31.52
C LYS A 918 17.49 -16.82 31.62
N GLN A 919 18.10 -16.46 30.48
CA GLN A 919 19.39 -15.77 30.45
C GLN A 919 19.33 -14.38 31.10
N LEU A 920 18.25 -13.62 30.89
CA LEU A 920 18.05 -12.31 31.53
C LEU A 920 17.80 -12.44 33.05
N GLU A 921 17.12 -13.50 33.51
CA GLU A 921 16.90 -13.76 34.94
C GLU A 921 18.19 -14.10 35.67
N GLU A 922 19.05 -14.91 35.06
CA GLU A 922 20.38 -15.24 35.58
C GLU A 922 21.24 -13.97 35.79
N MET A 923 21.01 -12.92 34.98
CA MET A 923 21.69 -11.64 35.15
C MET A 923 21.15 -10.76 36.29
N VAL A 924 19.85 -10.85 36.61
CA VAL A 924 19.23 -10.00 37.63
C VAL A 924 19.42 -10.54 39.06
N GLY A 925 19.63 -11.86 39.20
CA GLY A 925 19.73 -12.56 40.49
C GLY A 925 18.38 -12.67 41.22
N HIS A 926 18.35 -13.36 42.37
CA HIS A 926 17.13 -13.65 43.15
C HIS A 926 16.44 -12.42 43.79
N ASP A 927 16.95 -11.20 43.64
CA ASP A 927 16.40 -9.97 44.23
C ASP A 927 15.34 -9.29 43.34
N TYR A 928 14.35 -10.06 42.89
CA TYR A 928 13.11 -9.52 42.28
C TYR A 928 11.95 -9.74 43.25
N PRO A 929 11.23 -8.70 43.71
CA PRO A 929 10.07 -8.90 44.57
C PRO A 929 8.93 -9.54 43.77
N GLU A 930 8.70 -10.84 43.95
CA GLU A 930 7.40 -11.44 43.72
C GLU A 930 6.42 -10.86 44.75
N SER A 931 5.50 -10.00 44.30
CA SER A 931 4.42 -9.53 45.17
C SER A 931 3.11 -9.45 44.39
N GLY A 932 2.13 -10.20 44.88
CA GLY A 932 0.73 -10.12 44.46
C GLY A 932 0.05 -11.47 44.28
N SER A 933 -0.01 -12.30 45.32
CA SER A 933 -1.02 -13.36 45.40
C SER A 933 -2.40 -12.72 45.51
N SER A 934 -3.34 -13.13 44.66
CA SER A 934 -4.77 -12.89 44.88
C SER A 934 -5.46 -14.24 45.07
N ASN A 935 -5.84 -14.49 46.33
CA ASN A 935 -6.70 -15.59 46.76
C ASN A 935 -8.04 -15.57 46.02
N VAL A 936 -8.42 -16.68 45.38
CA VAL A 936 -9.82 -17.12 45.24
C VAL A 936 -9.88 -18.65 45.31
N ASP A 937 -10.40 -19.13 46.44
CA ASP A 937 -11.12 -20.37 46.74
C ASP A 937 -10.88 -21.67 45.94
N THR A 938 -10.33 -22.65 46.66
CA THR A 938 -10.40 -24.10 46.39
C THR A 938 -11.83 -24.65 46.36
N PRO A 939 -12.10 -25.67 45.51
CA PRO A 939 -12.70 -26.92 46.03
C PRO A 939 -12.13 -28.19 45.33
N PRO A 940 -12.54 -29.40 45.76
CA PRO A 940 -11.87 -30.24 46.75
C PRO A 940 -10.95 -31.33 46.17
N LYS A 941 -10.10 -31.84 47.05
CA LYS A 941 -9.07 -32.88 46.85
C LYS A 941 -9.59 -34.17 46.19
N GLY A 942 -8.80 -34.68 45.22
CA GLY A 942 -8.83 -36.08 44.81
C GLY A 942 -7.84 -36.43 43.68
N VAL A 943 -6.64 -36.88 44.08
CA VAL A 943 -5.72 -37.80 43.35
C VAL A 943 -4.77 -37.13 42.31
N PRO A 944 -3.48 -37.53 42.23
CA PRO A 944 -2.36 -36.60 42.31
C PRO A 944 -1.62 -36.28 41.01
N ALA A 945 -0.90 -35.15 41.07
CA ALA A 945 0.08 -34.68 40.10
C ALA A 945 1.24 -35.67 39.92
N ARG A 946 1.57 -35.97 38.65
CA ARG A 946 2.87 -36.52 38.26
C ARG A 946 3.55 -35.55 37.31
N HIS A 947 4.73 -35.12 37.75
CA HIS A 947 5.75 -34.41 36.99
C HIS A 947 6.05 -35.09 35.64
N LEU A 948 6.23 -34.28 34.59
CA LEU A 948 6.79 -34.68 33.31
C LEU A 948 7.75 -33.58 32.81
N TYR A 949 8.99 -33.65 33.28
CA TYR A 949 10.17 -33.48 32.41
C TYR A 949 11.13 -34.59 32.81
N GLY A 950 11.33 -35.52 31.89
CA GLY A 950 12.28 -36.62 31.96
C GLY A 950 12.43 -37.12 30.55
N SER A 951 13.51 -36.71 29.90
CA SER A 951 13.94 -37.20 28.60
C SER A 951 14.34 -38.67 28.71
N ASP A 952 14.12 -39.43 27.63
CA ASP A 952 15.11 -40.30 26.97
C ASP A 952 14.44 -41.47 26.24
N SER A 953 14.46 -41.42 24.91
CA SER A 953 14.70 -42.59 24.04
C SER A 953 16.20 -42.90 24.17
N GLU A 954 16.70 -44.11 24.40
CA GLU A 954 16.40 -45.37 23.71
C GLU A 954 17.10 -46.51 24.49
N TYR A 955 16.52 -47.71 24.53
CA TYR A 955 17.24 -48.93 24.90
C TYR A 955 17.02 -50.00 23.83
N MET A 956 18.13 -50.47 23.24
CA MET A 956 18.21 -51.75 22.53
C MET A 956 18.95 -52.77 23.41
N HIS A 957 18.31 -53.92 23.59
CA HIS A 957 18.74 -55.25 24.04
C HIS A 957 20.13 -55.52 24.70
N THR A 958 20.04 -56.01 25.95
CA THR A 958 20.67 -57.21 26.58
C THR A 958 22.19 -57.50 26.53
N SER A 959 22.79 -57.45 27.72
CA SER A 959 23.76 -58.40 28.37
C SER A 959 25.07 -58.85 27.68
N ARG A 960 26.24 -58.52 28.27
CA ARG A 960 27.07 -59.41 29.15
C ARG A 960 28.42 -58.76 29.56
N ASP A 961 28.75 -58.98 30.83
CA ASP A 961 30.07 -59.17 31.48
C ASP A 961 31.19 -58.09 31.52
N SER A 962 31.35 -57.56 32.74
CA SER A 962 32.55 -57.67 33.61
C SER A 962 33.65 -56.59 33.65
N SER A 963 34.00 -56.27 34.92
CA SER A 963 35.25 -55.75 35.50
C SER A 963 35.57 -54.24 35.51
N ASP A 964 35.35 -53.68 36.71
CA ASP A 964 36.04 -52.62 37.48
C ASP A 964 37.59 -52.85 37.58
N PRO A 965 38.44 -52.04 38.27
CA PRO A 965 38.35 -50.64 38.76
C PRO A 965 39.63 -49.78 38.52
N SER A 966 39.58 -48.51 38.97
CA SER A 966 40.55 -47.82 39.88
C SER A 966 41.15 -46.45 39.45
N PHE A 967 40.60 -45.37 40.07
CA PHE A 967 41.21 -44.28 40.90
C PHE A 967 42.75 -44.04 40.92
N PRO A 968 43.31 -42.93 41.51
CA PRO A 968 42.78 -41.59 41.88
C PRO A 968 43.80 -40.39 41.74
N THR A 969 43.47 -39.25 42.39
CA THR A 969 44.32 -38.18 43.01
C THR A 969 44.91 -37.09 42.10
N SER A 970 44.74 -35.76 42.25
CA SER A 970 44.52 -34.76 43.34
C SER A 970 45.76 -33.93 43.66
N ASN A 971 45.55 -32.62 43.91
CA ASN A 971 46.31 -31.64 44.72
C ASN A 971 47.10 -30.55 43.97
N ILE A 972 47.23 -29.27 44.41
CA ILE A 972 46.73 -28.44 45.54
C ILE A 972 47.20 -26.97 45.32
N ALA A 973 46.48 -25.99 45.92
CA ALA A 973 46.91 -24.64 46.43
C ALA A 973 47.35 -23.51 45.47
N LEU A 974 47.34 -22.22 45.84
CA LEU A 974 46.48 -21.31 46.64
C LEU A 974 47.21 -19.95 46.69
N SER A 975 46.55 -18.86 46.26
CA SER A 975 46.69 -17.45 46.74
C SER A 975 48.05 -16.73 46.61
N PHE A 976 48.28 -15.41 46.64
CA PHE A 976 47.63 -14.09 46.85
C PHE A 976 48.46 -13.12 45.95
N GLY A 977 48.13 -11.90 45.54
CA GLY A 977 47.25 -10.84 46.02
C GLY A 977 47.92 -9.47 45.71
N SER A 978 47.11 -8.41 45.54
CA SER A 978 47.43 -6.97 45.33
C SER A 978 48.12 -6.60 43.99
N ARG A 979 47.59 -5.68 43.16
CA ARG A 979 46.86 -4.42 43.38
C ARG A 979 45.70 -4.25 42.41
#